data_AF-A3WTW3-F1
#
_entry.id   AF-A3WTW3-F1
#
_cell.length_a   1.000
_cell.length_b   1.000
_cell.length_c   1.000
_cell.angle_alpha   90.00
_cell.angle_beta   90.00
_cell.angle_gamma   90.00
#
_symmetry.space_group_name_H-M   'P 1'
#
loop_
_entity.id
_entity.type
_entity.pdbx_description
1 polymer ?
#
loop_
_entity_poly.entity_id
_entity_poly.type
_entity_poly.pdbx_seq_one_letter_code
_entity_poly.pdbx_strand_id
1 'polypeptide(L)'
;MAEKIKSIRIHPGIGIARLGTSDEFYIGPETPGVVVDPGGRNGPGPNGGTYRDSEARLKRQAQRYRIYAYDANDEVVAELTSHSDLVQSVRWRVHVRNMKAANYAFQGAYLFDPDKLRNPSIQPGMKPIERDKLIIDPGVHTIASGRTEPVVMKGDVFRDIEKGTLPGELRFEGFTPKDPSKEVDVTYKVARDIEFGQLRLDSKDRLLFIPAPGKGECVTTPKVVLSNPSETMSPPNGPENGKNPLTNQFAYFNIPGWWDDTCCGEIDVTVTLKDGTVLSTRDNVKSATDEGTRNPLAGAWIVTAPPKFAPHMYHVVSILDRVYEAFPESYPHLGKKTNFYRDIYPIFAKAVTYSWVNAAAGGVSPETKDAAHGPGQPGSLLSAEYMAAFTDPGEDSKPTRQMIYGLMRHAPGKRGRLVDALMPPPPARPTSWKDDEFKRDEDSSKMPKLWGTGGKPLQNKQLGFSLPDQFLSLTDWQLKHLKEWADGNFEVGSPTKLVALENLPLGEQPHALDSSALEPTIGGGFHPGIEFPYLIIYRENFAEAFRVNKGIEPGSLSAFMSSPWQGDFWSCNVMWWPTQRPDIVFEYDRKNHTRTYKEWFRGYDEHGEPLSSDDGYHQMVYAWSRLGMVLPVKNEDGSFLRANGQIVFAEQERDPALNRPPAKSK
;
A
#
# COMPACT_ATOMS: atom_id res chain seq x y z
N MET A 1 32.20 -15.55 -19.10
CA MET A 1 31.08 -15.09 -18.24
C MET A 1 29.80 -14.95 -19.06
N ALA A 2 29.81 -14.27 -20.22
CA ALA A 2 28.67 -14.22 -21.15
C ALA A 2 28.10 -15.60 -21.52
N GLU A 3 28.94 -16.59 -21.85
CA GLU A 3 28.51 -17.96 -22.20
C GLU A 3 27.71 -18.69 -21.11
N LYS A 4 27.85 -18.27 -19.84
CA LYS A 4 27.12 -18.84 -18.71
C LYS A 4 25.71 -18.27 -18.58
N ILE A 5 25.43 -17.10 -19.15
CA ILE A 5 24.13 -16.43 -19.03
C ILE A 5 23.12 -17.14 -19.94
N LYS A 6 22.01 -17.59 -19.35
CA LYS A 6 20.90 -18.23 -20.07
C LYS A 6 19.62 -17.41 -20.05
N SER A 7 19.41 -16.63 -18.99
CA SER A 7 18.25 -15.74 -18.88
C SER A 7 18.59 -14.51 -18.04
N ILE A 8 17.71 -13.51 -18.08
CA ILE A 8 17.75 -12.33 -17.23
C ILE A 8 16.40 -12.12 -16.56
N ARG A 9 16.39 -11.57 -15.35
CA ARG A 9 15.17 -11.14 -14.65
C ARG A 9 15.35 -9.75 -14.05
N ILE A 10 14.26 -9.01 -13.95
CA ILE A 10 14.22 -7.71 -13.26
C ILE A 10 13.85 -7.92 -11.78
N HIS A 11 14.53 -7.20 -10.87
CA HIS A 11 14.20 -7.15 -9.45
C HIS A 11 14.11 -5.71 -8.92
N PRO A 12 13.11 -5.38 -8.07
CA PRO A 12 12.06 -6.26 -7.59
C PRO A 12 11.09 -6.68 -8.70
N GLY A 13 10.45 -7.85 -8.57
CA GLY A 13 9.42 -8.33 -9.48
C GLY A 13 8.11 -7.54 -9.36
N ILE A 14 7.80 -7.02 -8.17
CA ILE A 14 6.75 -6.02 -7.93
C ILE A 14 7.37 -4.88 -7.12
N GLY A 15 7.51 -3.72 -7.73
CA GLY A 15 8.03 -2.53 -7.06
C GLY A 15 6.94 -1.61 -6.54
N ILE A 16 7.29 -0.79 -5.55
CA ILE A 16 6.41 0.19 -4.91
C ILE A 16 7.06 1.58 -4.95
N ALA A 17 6.40 2.48 -5.67
CA ALA A 17 6.73 3.90 -5.65
C ALA A 17 5.66 4.68 -4.86
N ARG A 18 6.04 5.74 -4.15
CA ARG A 18 5.10 6.54 -3.34
C ARG A 18 5.08 8.00 -3.72
N LEU A 19 3.87 8.53 -3.88
CA LEU A 19 3.57 9.89 -4.31
C LEU A 19 4.23 10.93 -3.40
N GLY A 20 4.49 12.12 -3.93
CA GLY A 20 5.04 13.25 -3.18
C GLY A 20 5.06 14.52 -4.04
N THR A 21 4.87 15.69 -3.43
CA THR A 21 4.72 16.96 -4.14
C THR A 21 6.03 17.64 -4.51
N SER A 22 7.17 17.18 -3.97
CA SER A 22 8.49 17.71 -4.30
C SER A 22 8.99 17.20 -5.66
N ASP A 23 9.93 17.93 -6.25
CA ASP A 23 10.73 17.46 -7.40
C ASP A 23 11.91 16.59 -6.95
N GLU A 24 12.26 16.65 -5.66
CA GLU A 24 13.22 15.75 -5.03
C GLU A 24 12.60 14.37 -4.73
N PHE A 25 13.45 13.36 -4.73
CA PHE A 25 13.07 11.97 -4.44
C PHE A 25 14.19 11.23 -3.71
N TYR A 26 13.83 10.12 -3.08
CA TYR A 26 14.75 9.13 -2.54
C TYR A 26 14.39 7.74 -3.08
N ILE A 27 15.34 6.81 -3.01
CA ILE A 27 15.13 5.42 -3.48
C ILE A 27 14.48 4.62 -2.35
N GLY A 28 13.49 3.80 -2.67
CA GLY A 28 12.83 2.89 -1.72
C GLY A 28 13.78 1.80 -1.17
N PRO A 29 13.31 1.00 -0.20
CA PRO A 29 14.11 -0.02 0.45
C PRO A 29 14.55 -1.12 -0.51
N GLU A 30 15.82 -1.52 -0.40
CA GLU A 30 16.43 -2.59 -1.21
C GLU A 30 16.87 -3.80 -0.37
N THR A 31 16.62 -3.79 0.93
CA THR A 31 16.85 -4.94 1.81
C THR A 31 15.79 -4.98 2.91
N PRO A 32 15.28 -6.17 3.29
CA PRO A 32 14.25 -6.28 4.32
C PRO A 32 14.67 -5.64 5.66
N GLY A 33 13.72 -5.03 6.35
CA GLY A 33 13.88 -4.36 7.63
C GLY A 33 14.63 -3.02 7.58
N VAL A 34 15.16 -2.60 6.42
CA VAL A 34 15.86 -1.31 6.28
C VAL A 34 14.87 -0.19 6.03
N VAL A 35 14.91 0.83 6.90
CA VAL A 35 14.25 2.11 6.66
C VAL A 35 15.23 3.01 5.91
N VAL A 36 14.84 3.48 4.73
CA VAL A 36 15.73 4.29 3.90
C VAL A 36 15.84 5.72 4.45
N ASP A 37 17.06 6.24 4.44
CA ASP A 37 17.29 7.66 4.65
C ASP A 37 16.93 8.46 3.38
N PRO A 38 16.05 9.47 3.49
CA PRO A 38 15.57 10.22 2.32
C PRO A 38 16.58 11.25 1.78
N GLY A 39 17.82 11.25 2.29
CA GLY A 39 18.88 12.17 1.90
C GLY A 39 18.66 13.59 2.42
N GLY A 40 19.69 14.41 2.34
CA GLY A 40 19.75 15.73 2.98
C GLY A 40 20.69 15.73 4.18
N ARG A 41 20.56 16.74 5.05
CA ARG A 41 21.36 16.88 6.27
C ARG A 41 20.51 17.47 7.39
N ASN A 42 20.86 17.16 8.64
CA ASN A 42 20.23 17.68 9.85
C ASN A 42 18.72 17.39 9.97
N GLY A 43 18.25 16.37 9.26
CA GLY A 43 16.88 15.89 9.33
C GLY A 43 16.68 14.71 10.28
N PRO A 44 15.42 14.29 10.48
CA PRO A 44 15.04 13.20 11.38
C PRO A 44 15.22 11.80 10.78
N GLY A 45 15.65 11.68 9.53
CA GLY A 45 15.91 10.41 8.87
C GLY A 45 17.03 9.59 9.54
N PRO A 46 17.12 8.27 9.25
CA PRO A 46 18.12 7.36 9.80
C PRO A 46 19.55 7.92 9.84
N ASN A 47 20.01 8.55 8.76
CA ASN A 47 21.33 9.14 8.57
C ASN A 47 21.31 10.67 8.48
N GLY A 48 20.23 11.31 8.97
CA GLY A 48 20.10 12.76 8.99
C GLY A 48 19.43 13.36 7.75
N GLY A 49 18.78 12.55 6.91
CA GLY A 49 17.98 13.04 5.79
C GLY A 49 16.62 13.61 6.20
N THR A 50 15.99 14.34 5.29
CA THR A 50 14.64 14.90 5.44
C THR A 50 13.67 14.27 4.45
N TYR A 51 12.43 13.96 4.86
CA TYR A 51 11.39 13.47 3.93
C TYR A 51 10.74 14.61 3.15
N ARG A 52 11.08 15.85 3.47
CA ARG A 52 10.65 17.05 2.76
C ARG A 52 11.81 17.83 2.17
N ASP A 53 11.52 18.58 1.12
CA ASP A 53 12.46 19.57 0.57
C ASP A 53 12.46 20.88 1.39
N SER A 54 13.25 21.85 0.95
CA SER A 54 13.38 23.16 1.59
C SER A 54 12.09 23.99 1.61
N GLU A 55 11.11 23.66 0.78
CA GLU A 55 9.80 24.30 0.72
C GLU A 55 8.73 23.51 1.50
N ALA A 56 9.16 22.54 2.31
CA ALA A 56 8.30 21.61 3.03
C ALA A 56 7.41 20.75 2.11
N ARG A 57 7.73 20.58 0.82
CA ARG A 57 7.02 19.63 -0.06
C ARG A 57 7.52 18.22 0.21
N LEU A 58 6.62 17.24 0.15
CA LEU A 58 6.94 15.85 0.46
C LEU A 58 7.76 15.23 -0.69
N LYS A 59 8.93 14.64 -0.38
CA LYS A 59 9.76 13.93 -1.36
C LYS A 59 9.06 12.66 -1.86
N ARG A 60 9.27 12.35 -3.13
CA ARG A 60 8.75 11.13 -3.74
C ARG A 60 9.62 9.93 -3.34
N GLN A 61 9.01 8.75 -3.15
CA GLN A 61 9.76 7.50 -3.04
C GLN A 61 9.82 6.85 -4.42
N ALA A 62 11.02 6.82 -5.02
CA ALA A 62 11.27 6.15 -6.29
C ALA A 62 11.54 4.66 -6.08
N GLN A 63 11.12 3.83 -7.03
CA GLN A 63 11.53 2.43 -7.08
C GLN A 63 12.74 2.30 -8.01
N ARG A 64 13.83 1.70 -7.52
CA ARG A 64 14.95 1.28 -8.36
C ARG A 64 14.75 -0.18 -8.81
N TYR A 65 15.00 -0.45 -10.09
CA TYR A 65 15.00 -1.78 -10.68
C TYR A 65 16.39 -2.16 -11.15
N ARG A 66 16.73 -3.43 -10.94
CA ARG A 66 18.03 -4.04 -11.26
C ARG A 66 17.82 -5.27 -12.14
N ILE A 67 18.85 -5.62 -12.89
CA ILE A 67 18.83 -6.74 -13.83
C ILE A 67 19.80 -7.79 -13.31
N TYR A 68 19.32 -9.01 -13.09
CA TYR A 68 20.17 -10.15 -12.71
C TYR A 68 20.20 -11.17 -13.83
N ALA A 69 21.39 -11.69 -14.11
CA ALA A 69 21.63 -12.77 -15.04
C ALA A 69 21.64 -14.11 -14.31
N TYR A 70 21.07 -15.12 -14.96
CA TYR A 70 20.94 -16.48 -14.43
C TYR A 70 21.57 -17.48 -15.39
N ASP A 71 22.13 -18.56 -14.85
CA ASP A 71 22.64 -19.67 -15.65
C ASP A 71 21.58 -20.74 -15.97
N ALA A 72 22.02 -21.90 -16.45
CA ALA A 72 21.13 -23.00 -16.82
C ALA A 72 20.45 -23.69 -15.63
N ASN A 73 20.93 -23.45 -14.40
CA ASN A 73 20.41 -24.00 -13.16
C ASN A 73 19.58 -22.97 -12.37
N ASP A 74 19.22 -21.84 -13.00
CA ASP A 74 18.57 -20.70 -12.34
C ASP A 74 19.41 -20.11 -11.18
N GLU A 75 20.74 -20.25 -11.22
CA GLU A 75 21.64 -19.61 -10.26
C GLU A 75 22.02 -18.20 -10.73
N VAL A 76 22.01 -17.22 -9.81
CA VAL A 76 22.38 -15.84 -10.10
C VAL A 76 23.89 -15.75 -10.35
N VAL A 77 24.28 -15.28 -11.55
CA VAL A 77 25.70 -15.18 -11.94
C VAL A 77 26.25 -13.76 -11.93
N ALA A 78 25.41 -12.74 -12.11
CA ALA A 78 25.82 -11.34 -12.09
C ALA A 78 24.61 -10.38 -11.99
N GLU A 79 24.83 -9.19 -11.44
CA GLU A 79 24.01 -8.00 -11.76
C GLU A 79 24.51 -7.41 -13.09
N LEU A 80 23.61 -7.18 -14.06
CA LEU A 80 23.94 -6.53 -15.32
C LEU A 80 23.70 -5.02 -15.20
N THR A 81 24.74 -4.23 -15.44
CA THR A 81 24.73 -2.76 -15.41
C THR A 81 25.62 -2.21 -16.50
N SER A 82 25.51 -0.92 -16.85
CA SER A 82 26.43 -0.29 -17.82
C SER A 82 27.88 -0.20 -17.36
N HIS A 83 28.13 -0.37 -16.05
CA HIS A 83 29.48 -0.50 -15.50
C HIS A 83 30.02 -1.94 -15.53
N SER A 84 29.20 -2.93 -15.92
CA SER A 84 29.66 -4.30 -16.13
C SER A 84 30.51 -4.38 -17.39
N ASP A 85 31.61 -5.15 -17.34
CA ASP A 85 32.44 -5.40 -18.52
C ASP A 85 31.70 -6.11 -19.66
N LEU A 86 30.54 -6.72 -19.36
CA LEU A 86 29.74 -7.47 -20.33
C LEU A 86 28.74 -6.63 -21.11
N VAL A 87 28.22 -5.54 -20.53
CA VAL A 87 27.06 -4.83 -21.07
C VAL A 87 27.52 -3.74 -22.02
N GLN A 88 26.92 -3.70 -23.21
CA GLN A 88 27.08 -2.60 -24.16
C GLN A 88 26.00 -1.55 -23.96
N SER A 89 24.74 -1.97 -23.81
CA SER A 89 23.61 -1.07 -23.61
C SER A 89 22.45 -1.76 -22.91
N VAL A 90 21.64 -0.94 -22.24
CA VAL A 90 20.39 -1.33 -21.59
C VAL A 90 19.26 -0.48 -22.15
N ARG A 91 18.12 -1.10 -22.45
CA ARG A 91 16.90 -0.42 -22.88
C ARG A 91 15.71 -0.93 -22.07
N TRP A 92 15.17 -0.04 -21.25
CA TRP A 92 13.97 -0.28 -20.45
C TRP A 92 12.72 0.08 -21.22
N ARG A 93 11.65 -0.67 -20.97
CA ARG A 93 10.30 -0.47 -21.50
C ARG A 93 9.32 -0.47 -20.33
N VAL A 94 8.42 0.51 -20.30
CA VAL A 94 7.42 0.67 -19.23
C VAL A 94 6.06 0.98 -19.84
N HIS A 95 5.01 0.31 -19.38
CA HIS A 95 3.63 0.63 -19.73
C HIS A 95 2.76 0.58 -18.48
N VAL A 96 2.29 1.75 -18.04
CA VAL A 96 1.46 1.92 -16.84
C VAL A 96 0.14 2.59 -17.21
N ARG A 97 -0.94 2.21 -16.53
CA ARG A 97 -2.28 2.77 -16.73
C ARG A 97 -2.97 3.04 -15.40
N ASN A 98 -4.00 3.89 -15.43
CA ASN A 98 -4.99 4.02 -14.36
C ASN A 98 -6.37 3.69 -14.91
N MET A 99 -6.95 2.60 -14.41
CA MET A 99 -8.26 2.13 -14.84
C MET A 99 -9.37 2.42 -13.82
N LYS A 100 -9.09 3.19 -12.76
CA LYS A 100 -10.01 3.35 -11.62
C LYS A 100 -11.35 3.95 -12.03
N ALA A 101 -11.36 5.01 -12.85
CA ALA A 101 -12.59 5.67 -13.28
C ALA A 101 -13.44 4.80 -14.23
N ALA A 102 -12.80 3.87 -14.95
CA ALA A 102 -13.43 2.92 -15.87
C ALA A 102 -13.94 1.65 -15.17
N ASN A 103 -13.49 1.37 -13.94
CA ASN A 103 -13.68 0.08 -13.30
C ASN A 103 -15.07 -0.12 -12.66
N TYR A 104 -15.33 -1.34 -12.21
CA TYR A 104 -16.43 -1.66 -11.31
C TYR A 104 -16.40 -0.79 -10.05
N ALA A 105 -17.60 -0.53 -9.49
CA ALA A 105 -17.72 0.14 -8.22
C ALA A 105 -17.26 -0.78 -7.08
N PHE A 106 -16.41 -0.25 -6.19
CA PHE A 106 -16.00 -0.98 -5.00
C PHE A 106 -17.09 -0.90 -3.93
N GLN A 107 -17.53 -2.05 -3.42
CA GLN A 107 -18.54 -2.16 -2.37
C GLN A 107 -18.08 -3.09 -1.22
N GLY A 108 -16.78 -3.40 -1.15
CA GLY A 108 -16.25 -4.49 -0.34
C GLY A 108 -16.05 -5.78 -1.14
N ALA A 109 -15.06 -6.60 -0.76
CA ALA A 109 -14.73 -7.84 -1.48
C ALA A 109 -15.91 -8.84 -1.52
N TYR A 110 -16.71 -8.89 -0.44
CA TYR A 110 -17.86 -9.80 -0.30
C TYR A 110 -19.15 -9.30 -0.97
N LEU A 111 -19.18 -8.05 -1.41
CA LEU A 111 -20.36 -7.41 -2.00
C LEU A 111 -20.10 -6.95 -3.44
N PHE A 112 -19.07 -7.51 -4.08
CA PHE A 112 -18.77 -7.22 -5.48
C PHE A 112 -19.98 -7.50 -6.37
N ASP A 113 -20.29 -6.53 -7.24
CA ASP A 113 -21.38 -6.62 -8.21
C ASP A 113 -20.85 -6.25 -9.61
N PRO A 114 -20.80 -7.20 -10.57
CA PRO A 114 -20.29 -6.95 -11.91
C PRO A 114 -21.20 -6.04 -12.76
N ASP A 115 -22.43 -5.76 -12.31
CA ASP A 115 -23.36 -4.86 -12.99
C ASP A 115 -23.21 -3.41 -12.50
N LYS A 116 -22.37 -3.17 -11.49
CA LYS A 116 -22.16 -1.85 -10.89
C LYS A 116 -20.81 -1.29 -11.31
N LEU A 117 -20.85 -0.24 -12.12
CA LEU A 117 -19.68 0.46 -12.64
C LEU A 117 -19.52 1.83 -11.98
N ARG A 118 -18.28 2.31 -11.88
CA ARG A 118 -18.01 3.74 -11.69
C ARG A 118 -18.41 4.49 -12.95
N ASN A 119 -18.79 5.76 -12.80
CA ASN A 119 -19.23 6.61 -13.91
C ASN A 119 -20.25 5.94 -14.87
N PRO A 120 -21.32 5.30 -14.37
CA PRO A 120 -22.13 4.34 -15.15
C PRO A 120 -22.81 4.95 -16.39
N SER A 121 -23.01 6.28 -16.44
CA SER A 121 -23.60 6.98 -17.59
C SER A 121 -22.64 7.13 -18.79
N ILE A 122 -21.34 6.88 -18.62
CA ILE A 122 -20.31 7.01 -19.66
C ILE A 122 -19.95 5.62 -20.18
N GLN A 123 -20.07 5.39 -21.50
CA GLN A 123 -19.80 4.07 -22.10
C GLN A 123 -20.58 2.92 -21.42
N PRO A 124 -21.91 3.02 -21.28
CA PRO A 124 -22.72 2.01 -20.61
C PRO A 124 -22.65 0.66 -21.37
N GLY A 125 -22.70 -0.44 -20.63
CA GLY A 125 -22.64 -1.80 -21.19
C GLY A 125 -21.26 -2.27 -21.64
N MET A 126 -20.25 -1.39 -21.66
CA MET A 126 -18.86 -1.75 -21.93
C MET A 126 -18.17 -2.28 -20.68
N LYS A 127 -17.31 -3.29 -20.84
CA LYS A 127 -16.45 -3.80 -19.76
C LYS A 127 -15.42 -2.74 -19.37
N PRO A 128 -14.87 -2.76 -18.14
CA PRO A 128 -13.87 -1.79 -17.71
C PRO A 128 -12.73 -1.52 -18.70
N ILE A 129 -12.16 -2.56 -19.31
CA ILE A 129 -11.05 -2.44 -20.26
C ILE A 129 -11.44 -1.77 -21.58
N GLU A 130 -12.71 -1.81 -21.96
CA GLU A 130 -13.27 -1.23 -23.19
C GLU A 130 -13.66 0.24 -22.99
N ARG A 131 -13.71 0.74 -21.75
CA ARG A 131 -14.11 2.11 -21.39
C ARG A 131 -12.95 3.10 -21.52
N ASP A 132 -12.38 3.16 -22.71
CA ASP A 132 -11.16 3.91 -23.06
C ASP A 132 -11.25 5.43 -22.84
N LYS A 133 -12.45 6.02 -22.77
CA LYS A 133 -12.62 7.44 -22.41
C LYS A 133 -12.32 7.70 -20.94
N LEU A 134 -12.29 6.66 -20.10
CA LEU A 134 -12.14 6.72 -18.65
C LEU A 134 -10.84 6.09 -18.14
N ILE A 135 -9.97 5.63 -19.06
CA ILE A 135 -8.66 5.08 -18.72
C ILE A 135 -7.60 6.10 -19.07
N ILE A 136 -6.76 6.45 -18.09
CA ILE A 136 -5.54 7.22 -18.37
C ILE A 136 -4.48 6.22 -18.84
N ASP A 137 -4.07 6.36 -20.10
CA ASP A 137 -3.06 5.52 -20.75
C ASP A 137 -2.05 6.38 -21.54
N PRO A 138 -0.85 6.61 -21.00
CA PRO A 138 0.25 7.28 -21.72
C PRO A 138 0.84 6.45 -22.88
N GLY A 139 0.48 5.18 -22.98
CA GLY A 139 1.12 4.22 -23.87
C GLY A 139 2.46 3.71 -23.34
N VAL A 140 3.21 3.08 -24.24
CA VAL A 140 4.51 2.48 -23.93
C VAL A 140 5.61 3.54 -23.98
N HIS A 141 6.41 3.62 -22.92
CA HIS A 141 7.58 4.49 -22.85
C HIS A 141 8.87 3.68 -22.75
N THR A 142 9.96 4.24 -23.29
CA THR A 142 11.28 3.60 -23.25
C THR A 142 12.37 4.59 -22.83
N ILE A 143 13.36 4.08 -22.10
CA ILE A 143 14.57 4.80 -21.72
C ILE A 143 15.77 3.87 -21.86
N ALA A 144 16.87 4.38 -22.41
CA ALA A 144 18.05 3.57 -22.73
C ALA A 144 19.34 4.26 -22.30
N SER A 145 20.42 3.47 -22.20
CA SER A 145 21.78 3.92 -21.90
C SER A 145 22.14 5.21 -22.65
N GLY A 146 22.79 6.13 -21.92
CA GLY A 146 23.22 7.43 -22.46
C GLY A 146 22.16 8.53 -22.44
N ARG A 147 20.90 8.24 -22.07
CA ARG A 147 19.88 9.26 -21.85
C ARG A 147 20.01 9.90 -20.47
N THR A 148 20.20 11.23 -20.44
CA THR A 148 20.26 12.03 -19.20
C THR A 148 18.90 12.61 -18.81
N GLU A 149 18.09 12.98 -19.79
CA GLU A 149 16.81 13.64 -19.55
C GLU A 149 15.70 12.65 -19.16
N PRO A 150 14.86 13.00 -18.17
CA PRO A 150 13.75 12.15 -17.75
C PRO A 150 12.76 11.89 -18.89
N VAL A 151 12.13 10.72 -18.86
CA VAL A 151 10.93 10.43 -19.67
C VAL A 151 9.72 10.63 -18.79
N VAL A 152 8.96 11.69 -19.02
CA VAL A 152 7.69 11.94 -18.31
C VAL A 152 6.56 11.22 -19.04
N MET A 153 5.78 10.42 -18.30
CA MET A 153 4.66 9.66 -18.86
C MET A 153 3.37 10.45 -18.60
N LYS A 154 2.66 10.82 -19.67
CA LYS A 154 1.46 11.67 -19.60
C LYS A 154 0.30 11.07 -20.37
N GLY A 155 -0.88 11.09 -19.75
CA GLY A 155 -2.12 10.63 -20.37
C GLY A 155 -3.29 11.56 -20.11
N ASP A 156 -4.41 11.26 -20.77
CA ASP A 156 -5.65 12.03 -20.72
C ASP A 156 -6.81 11.14 -20.25
N VAL A 157 -7.86 11.74 -19.67
CA VAL A 157 -9.08 11.03 -19.24
C VAL A 157 -10.32 11.91 -19.32
N PHE A 158 -11.49 11.26 -19.33
CA PHE A 158 -12.78 11.84 -19.65
C PHE A 158 -12.78 12.48 -21.04
N ARG A 159 -12.19 11.79 -22.02
CA ARG A 159 -12.07 12.23 -23.41
C ARG A 159 -13.41 12.15 -24.14
N ASP A 160 -13.69 13.11 -25.01
CA ASP A 160 -14.86 13.12 -25.90
C ASP A 160 -16.20 12.88 -25.18
N ILE A 161 -16.35 13.50 -24.01
CA ILE A 161 -17.58 13.54 -23.21
C ILE A 161 -17.88 15.01 -22.96
N GLU A 162 -19.01 15.49 -23.46
CA GLU A 162 -19.41 16.89 -23.25
C GLU A 162 -20.38 17.03 -22.07
N LYS A 163 -21.35 16.11 -21.98
CA LYS A 163 -22.45 16.15 -21.02
C LYS A 163 -22.79 14.76 -20.52
N GLY A 164 -23.40 14.70 -19.35
CA GLY A 164 -24.03 13.50 -18.80
C GLY A 164 -24.94 13.88 -17.64
N THR A 165 -25.48 12.86 -16.98
CA THR A 165 -26.30 13.03 -15.78
C THR A 165 -25.67 12.30 -14.60
N LEU A 166 -25.88 12.82 -13.39
CA LEU A 166 -25.43 12.24 -12.12
C LEU A 166 -26.56 12.28 -11.07
N PRO A 167 -26.54 11.40 -10.05
CA PRO A 167 -27.54 11.43 -8.98
C PRO A 167 -27.60 12.79 -8.25
N GLY A 168 -28.80 13.27 -7.97
CA GLY A 168 -29.02 14.54 -7.26
C GLY A 168 -28.73 14.46 -5.76
N GLU A 169 -28.52 13.27 -5.21
CA GLU A 169 -28.13 13.08 -3.82
C GLU A 169 -26.63 13.26 -3.58
N LEU A 170 -25.83 13.43 -4.65
CA LEU A 170 -24.43 13.81 -4.53
C LEU A 170 -24.30 15.24 -3.99
N ARG A 171 -23.19 15.51 -3.30
CA ARG A 171 -22.79 16.87 -2.92
C ARG A 171 -22.09 17.53 -4.09
N PHE A 172 -22.53 18.73 -4.45
CA PHE A 172 -21.92 19.54 -5.50
C PHE A 172 -21.38 20.85 -4.93
N GLU A 173 -20.23 21.30 -5.42
CA GLU A 173 -19.61 22.55 -5.00
C GLU A 173 -20.40 23.73 -5.58
N GLY A 174 -20.86 24.63 -4.71
CA GLY A 174 -21.62 25.83 -5.10
C GLY A 174 -22.99 25.55 -5.73
N PHE A 175 -23.47 24.31 -5.68
CA PHE A 175 -24.73 23.89 -6.30
C PHE A 175 -25.51 22.95 -5.38
N THR A 176 -26.80 23.22 -5.20
CA THR A 176 -27.71 22.36 -4.42
C THR A 176 -28.90 21.98 -5.30
N PRO A 177 -29.08 20.68 -5.61
CA PRO A 177 -30.23 20.21 -6.36
C PRO A 177 -31.53 20.61 -5.68
N LYS A 178 -32.51 21.11 -6.46
CA LYS A 178 -33.84 21.48 -5.92
C LYS A 178 -34.61 20.27 -5.42
N ASP A 179 -34.41 19.13 -6.10
CA ASP A 179 -34.98 17.83 -5.75
C ASP A 179 -33.85 16.80 -5.85
N PRO A 180 -33.28 16.36 -4.70
CA PRO A 180 -32.22 15.37 -4.68
C PRO A 180 -32.59 14.03 -5.33
N SER A 181 -33.89 13.70 -5.45
CA SER A 181 -34.34 12.45 -6.09
C SER A 181 -34.26 12.47 -7.62
N LYS A 182 -33.86 13.60 -8.21
CA LYS A 182 -33.71 13.78 -9.66
C LYS A 182 -32.25 13.81 -10.04
N GLU A 183 -31.96 13.39 -11.27
CA GLU A 183 -30.63 13.54 -11.82
C GLU A 183 -30.27 15.02 -12.03
N VAL A 184 -28.98 15.31 -11.95
CA VAL A 184 -28.35 16.59 -12.21
C VAL A 184 -27.60 16.51 -13.53
N ASP A 185 -27.90 17.43 -14.45
CA ASP A 185 -27.11 17.62 -15.66
C ASP A 185 -25.72 18.14 -15.30
N VAL A 186 -24.69 17.49 -15.85
CA VAL A 186 -23.29 17.92 -15.71
C VAL A 186 -22.61 18.03 -17.05
N THR A 187 -21.67 18.95 -17.16
CA THR A 187 -20.68 18.96 -18.26
C THR A 187 -19.37 18.35 -17.81
N TYR A 188 -18.58 17.83 -18.75
CA TYR A 188 -17.26 17.26 -18.48
C TYR A 188 -16.17 18.08 -19.17
N LYS A 189 -15.10 18.37 -18.45
CA LYS A 189 -13.87 18.95 -18.99
C LYS A 189 -12.79 17.88 -19.07
N VAL A 190 -12.31 17.58 -20.27
CA VAL A 190 -11.20 16.62 -20.44
C VAL A 190 -10.03 17.01 -19.54
N ALA A 191 -9.54 16.06 -18.74
CA ALA A 191 -8.30 16.21 -18.00
C ALA A 191 -7.14 15.76 -18.90
N ARG A 192 -6.18 16.67 -19.12
CA ARG A 192 -5.07 16.46 -20.05
C ARG A 192 -3.73 16.48 -19.34
N ASP A 193 -2.73 15.86 -19.96
CA ASP A 193 -1.33 15.92 -19.54
C ASP A 193 -1.10 15.43 -18.09
N ILE A 194 -1.88 14.44 -17.65
CA ILE A 194 -1.76 13.86 -16.31
C ILE A 194 -0.46 13.06 -16.24
N GLU A 195 0.50 13.55 -15.44
CA GLU A 195 1.77 12.87 -15.18
C GLU A 195 1.55 11.62 -14.31
N PHE A 196 1.99 10.45 -14.77
CA PHE A 196 2.10 9.23 -13.95
C PHE A 196 3.46 9.06 -13.28
N GLY A 197 4.40 9.93 -13.63
CA GLY A 197 5.75 9.94 -13.11
C GLY A 197 6.78 10.00 -14.21
N GLN A 198 8.02 9.72 -13.82
CA GLN A 198 9.21 9.90 -14.63
C GLN A 198 10.08 8.65 -14.59
N LEU A 199 10.60 8.28 -15.76
CA LEU A 199 11.66 7.28 -15.88
C LEU A 199 13.01 7.98 -15.93
N ARG A 200 13.94 7.55 -15.10
CA ARG A 200 15.35 7.97 -15.12
C ARG A 200 16.26 6.77 -15.04
N LEU A 201 17.52 6.97 -15.39
CA LEU A 201 18.58 6.00 -15.17
C LEU A 201 19.51 6.52 -14.08
N ASP A 202 19.92 5.64 -13.16
CA ASP A 202 21.04 5.95 -12.27
C ASP A 202 22.38 5.83 -13.01
N SER A 203 23.49 6.15 -12.34
CA SER A 203 24.83 6.09 -12.95
C SER A 203 25.24 4.72 -13.51
N LYS A 204 24.50 3.65 -13.21
CA LYS A 204 24.74 2.27 -13.64
C LYS A 204 23.70 1.78 -14.66
N ASP A 205 22.92 2.69 -15.24
CA ASP A 205 21.78 2.42 -16.11
C ASP A 205 20.68 1.54 -15.48
N ARG A 206 20.58 1.55 -14.14
CA ARG A 206 19.44 0.96 -13.45
C ARG A 206 18.24 1.89 -13.57
N LEU A 207 17.06 1.34 -13.81
CA LEU A 207 15.84 2.13 -13.93
C LEU A 207 15.41 2.68 -12.58
N LEU A 208 15.11 3.97 -12.54
CA LEU A 208 14.39 4.64 -11.47
C LEU A 208 12.99 4.99 -11.99
N PHE A 209 11.96 4.43 -11.36
CA PHE A 209 10.59 4.87 -11.52
C PHE A 209 10.26 5.88 -10.41
N ILE A 210 10.12 7.14 -10.78
CA ILE A 210 9.75 8.23 -9.86
C ILE A 210 8.26 8.50 -10.07
N PRO A 211 7.41 8.39 -9.04
CA PRO A 211 5.96 8.47 -9.21
C PRO A 211 5.48 9.90 -9.46
N ALA A 212 4.18 10.02 -9.72
CA ALA A 212 3.49 11.29 -9.91
C ALA A 212 3.44 12.16 -8.63
N PRO A 213 3.05 13.46 -8.75
CA PRO A 213 2.95 14.37 -7.62
C PRO A 213 1.82 14.10 -6.61
N GLY A 214 0.85 13.23 -6.91
CA GLY A 214 -0.25 12.87 -6.02
C GLY A 214 -1.53 13.70 -6.21
N LYS A 215 -1.80 14.17 -7.43
CA LYS A 215 -2.99 14.93 -7.80
C LYS A 215 -4.23 14.04 -7.91
N GLY A 216 -5.38 14.61 -7.54
CA GLY A 216 -6.70 14.07 -7.82
C GLY A 216 -7.68 15.21 -7.98
N GLU A 217 -8.47 15.19 -9.05
CA GLU A 217 -9.35 16.31 -9.43
C GLU A 217 -10.68 15.80 -10.00
N CYS A 218 -11.69 16.68 -9.94
CA CYS A 218 -13.01 16.45 -10.54
C CYS A 218 -13.11 17.19 -11.87
N VAL A 219 -13.65 16.53 -12.90
CA VAL A 219 -13.84 17.09 -14.23
C VAL A 219 -15.25 17.62 -14.51
N THR A 220 -16.18 17.49 -13.57
CA THR A 220 -17.59 17.86 -13.81
C THR A 220 -17.87 19.31 -13.49
N THR A 221 -18.87 19.90 -14.16
CA THR A 221 -19.51 21.15 -13.74
C THR A 221 -21.04 20.94 -13.67
N PRO A 222 -21.70 21.15 -12.52
CA PRO A 222 -21.09 21.47 -11.22
C PRO A 222 -20.14 20.37 -10.72
N LYS A 223 -19.12 20.77 -9.95
CA LYS A 223 -18.10 19.86 -9.43
C LYS A 223 -18.68 18.97 -8.35
N VAL A 224 -18.55 17.66 -8.50
CA VAL A 224 -18.88 16.69 -7.44
C VAL A 224 -17.85 16.80 -6.33
N VAL A 225 -18.30 17.05 -5.11
CA VAL A 225 -17.44 17.09 -3.94
C VAL A 225 -17.06 15.66 -3.54
N LEU A 226 -15.79 15.47 -3.17
CA LEU A 226 -15.33 14.23 -2.55
C LEU A 226 -15.96 14.12 -1.15
N SER A 227 -16.97 13.26 -1.00
CA SER A 227 -17.75 13.09 0.23
C SER A 227 -18.41 11.70 0.29
N ASN A 228 -19.08 11.39 1.40
CA ASN A 228 -19.94 10.22 1.51
C ASN A 228 -21.41 10.63 1.70
N PRO A 229 -22.24 10.66 0.62
CA PRO A 229 -23.64 11.09 0.69
C PRO A 229 -24.51 10.30 1.67
N SER A 230 -24.07 9.11 2.08
CA SER A 230 -24.85 8.26 2.97
C SER A 230 -24.79 8.65 4.45
N GLU A 231 -23.83 9.49 4.86
CA GLU A 231 -23.58 9.82 6.28
C GLU A 231 -24.75 10.55 6.96
N THR A 232 -25.58 11.24 6.17
CA THR A 232 -26.76 11.98 6.65
C THR A 232 -28.05 11.19 6.51
N MET A 233 -27.99 9.92 6.09
CA MET A 233 -29.15 9.08 5.78
C MET A 233 -29.30 7.94 6.79
N SER A 234 -30.54 7.57 7.10
CA SER A 234 -30.83 6.44 8.00
C SER A 234 -30.45 5.08 7.37
N PRO A 235 -30.06 4.08 8.18
CA PRO A 235 -29.78 2.72 7.71
C PRO A 235 -30.95 2.04 6.98
N PRO A 236 -30.70 1.21 5.93
CA PRO A 236 -29.40 0.93 5.31
C PRO A 236 -28.91 2.13 4.49
N ASN A 237 -27.79 2.72 4.90
CA ASN A 237 -27.51 4.12 4.54
C ASN A 237 -27.33 4.31 3.02
N GLY A 238 -27.86 5.44 2.54
CA GLY A 238 -27.86 5.86 1.15
C GLY A 238 -29.28 5.92 0.55
N PRO A 239 -29.49 6.73 -0.50
CA PRO A 239 -30.72 6.71 -1.29
C PRO A 239 -31.03 5.31 -1.84
N GLU A 240 -32.28 5.07 -2.23
CA GLU A 240 -32.73 3.81 -2.86
C GLU A 240 -32.40 2.53 -2.04
N ASN A 241 -32.43 2.62 -0.72
CA ASN A 241 -32.02 1.54 0.20
C ASN A 241 -30.57 1.07 -0.05
N GLY A 242 -29.65 2.00 -0.32
CA GLY A 242 -28.22 1.73 -0.46
C GLY A 242 -27.81 0.99 -1.74
N LYS A 243 -28.70 0.88 -2.74
CA LYS A 243 -28.45 0.12 -3.98
C LYS A 243 -27.53 0.83 -4.97
N ASN A 244 -27.43 2.15 -4.90
CA ASN A 244 -26.62 2.94 -5.81
C ASN A 244 -25.21 3.14 -5.21
N PRO A 245 -24.15 2.57 -5.81
CA PRO A 245 -22.78 2.67 -5.29
C PRO A 245 -22.20 4.08 -5.32
N LEU A 246 -22.84 5.03 -6.02
CA LEU A 246 -22.42 6.43 -6.05
C LEU A 246 -22.92 7.23 -4.83
N THR A 247 -23.92 6.71 -4.11
CA THR A 247 -24.59 7.44 -3.01
C THR A 247 -24.79 6.62 -1.74
N ASN A 248 -24.44 5.33 -1.75
CA ASN A 248 -24.48 4.45 -0.58
C ASN A 248 -23.24 4.58 0.32
N GLN A 249 -23.13 3.73 1.34
CA GLN A 249 -22.02 3.73 2.30
C GLN A 249 -20.62 3.51 1.71
N PHE A 250 -20.52 3.12 0.44
CA PHE A 250 -19.25 2.92 -0.27
C PHE A 250 -18.97 4.06 -1.27
N ALA A 251 -19.79 5.10 -1.30
CA ALA A 251 -19.73 6.18 -2.29
C ALA A 251 -18.37 6.89 -2.35
N TYR A 252 -17.70 7.07 -1.21
CA TYR A 252 -16.38 7.72 -1.14
C TYR A 252 -15.28 6.97 -1.90
N PHE A 253 -15.49 5.69 -2.25
CA PHE A 253 -14.60 4.94 -3.14
C PHE A 253 -14.88 5.17 -4.64
N ASN A 254 -16.08 5.66 -4.98
CA ASN A 254 -16.69 5.56 -6.31
C ASN A 254 -17.15 6.92 -6.86
N ILE A 255 -16.48 8.01 -6.46
CA ILE A 255 -16.96 9.36 -6.78
C ILE A 255 -16.92 9.61 -8.30
N PRO A 256 -18.06 9.91 -8.94
CA PRO A 256 -18.11 10.09 -10.37
C PRO A 256 -17.42 11.39 -10.79
N GLY A 257 -16.84 11.40 -11.98
CA GLY A 257 -16.13 12.56 -12.53
C GLY A 257 -14.76 12.82 -11.91
N TRP A 258 -14.24 11.94 -11.05
CA TRP A 258 -12.90 12.09 -10.47
C TRP A 258 -11.86 11.18 -11.12
N TRP A 259 -10.63 11.67 -11.16
CA TRP A 259 -9.42 10.91 -11.49
C TRP A 259 -8.34 11.16 -10.44
N ASP A 260 -7.32 10.29 -10.43
CA ASP A 260 -6.06 10.52 -9.73
C ASP A 260 -4.86 10.06 -10.57
N ASP A 261 -3.67 10.44 -10.16
CA ASP A 261 -2.41 10.17 -10.87
C ASP A 261 -1.68 8.91 -10.40
N THR A 262 -2.36 8.02 -9.65
CA THR A 262 -1.81 6.70 -9.37
C THR A 262 -1.83 5.83 -10.63
N CYS A 263 -0.93 4.86 -10.74
CA CYS A 263 -0.92 3.90 -11.84
C CYS A 263 -0.32 2.57 -11.41
N CYS A 264 -0.54 1.54 -12.22
CA CYS A 264 0.25 0.33 -12.19
C CYS A 264 0.49 -0.25 -13.58
N GLY A 265 1.49 -1.11 -13.73
CA GLY A 265 1.76 -1.74 -15.01
C GLY A 265 3.11 -2.44 -15.12
N GLU A 266 3.42 -2.84 -16.35
CA GLU A 266 4.54 -3.71 -16.68
C GLU A 266 5.86 -2.94 -16.89
N ILE A 267 6.96 -3.58 -16.50
CA ILE A 267 8.33 -3.13 -16.74
C ILE A 267 9.12 -4.28 -17.36
N ASP A 268 9.78 -3.99 -18.46
CA ASP A 268 10.63 -4.92 -19.17
C ASP A 268 11.98 -4.29 -19.53
N VAL A 269 12.94 -5.14 -19.89
CA VAL A 269 14.26 -4.69 -20.31
C VAL A 269 14.84 -5.57 -21.39
N THR A 270 15.58 -4.94 -22.30
CA THR A 270 16.46 -5.60 -23.25
C THR A 270 17.89 -5.12 -23.03
N VAL A 271 18.82 -6.06 -22.90
CA VAL A 271 20.25 -5.83 -22.68
C VAL A 271 21.01 -6.33 -23.89
N THR A 272 21.88 -5.48 -24.45
CA THR A 272 22.84 -5.89 -25.48
C THR A 272 24.20 -6.05 -24.82
N LEU A 273 24.80 -7.24 -24.95
CA LEU A 273 26.16 -7.52 -24.48
C LEU A 273 27.18 -7.05 -25.52
N LYS A 274 28.43 -6.85 -25.09
CA LYS A 274 29.53 -6.39 -25.97
C LYS A 274 29.89 -7.36 -27.09
N ASP A 275 29.54 -8.64 -26.97
CA ASP A 275 29.71 -9.65 -28.02
C ASP A 275 28.55 -9.67 -29.04
N GLY A 276 27.55 -8.78 -28.88
CA GLY A 276 26.37 -8.70 -29.72
C GLY A 276 25.19 -9.54 -29.26
N THR A 277 25.32 -10.33 -28.18
CA THR A 277 24.21 -11.10 -27.62
C THR A 277 23.10 -10.17 -27.12
N VAL A 278 21.86 -10.47 -27.50
CA VAL A 278 20.66 -9.76 -27.02
C VAL A 278 19.93 -10.63 -26.00
N LEU A 279 19.78 -10.11 -24.79
CA LEU A 279 19.03 -10.72 -23.69
C LEU A 279 17.80 -9.86 -23.41
N SER A 280 16.63 -10.47 -23.21
CA SER A 280 15.41 -9.72 -22.91
C SER A 280 14.55 -10.42 -21.88
N THR A 281 13.80 -9.63 -21.11
CA THR A 281 12.70 -10.11 -20.28
C THR A 281 11.40 -10.26 -21.05
N ARG A 282 11.43 -10.10 -22.38
CA ARG A 282 10.29 -10.34 -23.28
C ARG A 282 10.64 -11.47 -24.23
N ASP A 283 9.63 -12.29 -24.52
CA ASP A 283 9.76 -13.39 -25.47
C ASP A 283 9.82 -12.85 -26.90
N ASN A 284 10.47 -13.59 -27.80
CA ASN A 284 10.58 -13.27 -29.23
C ASN A 284 11.33 -11.96 -29.56
N VAL A 285 12.31 -11.58 -28.73
CA VAL A 285 13.19 -10.42 -28.95
C VAL A 285 14.53 -10.88 -29.54
N LYS A 286 14.89 -10.36 -30.71
CA LYS A 286 16.16 -10.61 -31.43
C LYS A 286 17.00 -9.35 -31.59
N SER A 287 16.40 -8.18 -31.48
CA SER A 287 17.06 -6.87 -31.51
C SER A 287 16.60 -5.99 -30.34
N ALA A 288 17.38 -4.96 -30.00
CA ALA A 288 17.02 -4.04 -28.92
C ALA A 288 15.68 -3.32 -29.12
N THR A 289 15.19 -3.22 -30.36
CA THR A 289 13.94 -2.51 -30.70
C THR A 289 12.74 -3.43 -30.93
N ASP A 290 12.90 -4.75 -30.82
CA ASP A 290 11.77 -5.67 -31.00
C ASP A 290 10.80 -5.52 -29.82
N GLU A 291 9.50 -5.42 -30.12
CA GLU A 291 8.47 -5.30 -29.07
C GLU A 291 8.28 -6.60 -28.29
N GLY A 292 8.48 -7.76 -28.92
CA GLY A 292 8.30 -9.07 -28.28
C GLY A 292 6.94 -9.25 -27.61
N THR A 293 6.86 -10.17 -26.65
CA THR A 293 5.68 -10.37 -25.78
C THR A 293 6.13 -10.43 -24.33
N ARG A 294 5.37 -9.86 -23.40
CA ARG A 294 5.71 -9.88 -21.97
C ARG A 294 5.92 -11.32 -21.49
N ASN A 295 7.07 -11.58 -20.88
CA ASN A 295 7.32 -12.79 -20.12
C ASN A 295 7.08 -12.51 -18.63
N PRO A 296 6.01 -13.05 -18.03
CA PRO A 296 5.66 -12.75 -16.64
C PRO A 296 6.68 -13.26 -15.62
N LEU A 297 7.55 -14.21 -15.99
CA LEU A 297 8.58 -14.79 -15.10
C LEU A 297 9.88 -13.97 -15.08
N ALA A 298 10.09 -13.11 -16.07
CA ALA A 298 11.33 -12.34 -16.23
C ALA A 298 11.11 -10.83 -16.06
N GLY A 299 9.99 -10.31 -16.54
CA GLY A 299 9.60 -8.91 -16.38
C GLY A 299 9.19 -8.56 -14.95
N ALA A 300 9.01 -7.28 -14.70
CA ALA A 300 8.56 -6.75 -13.42
C ALA A 300 7.24 -5.98 -13.54
N TRP A 301 6.74 -5.52 -12.40
CA TRP A 301 5.54 -4.72 -12.26
C TRP A 301 5.79 -3.55 -11.33
N ILE A 302 5.14 -2.42 -11.56
CA ILE A 302 5.17 -1.26 -10.67
C ILE A 302 3.76 -0.91 -10.21
N VAL A 303 3.64 -0.49 -8.95
CA VAL A 303 2.46 0.23 -8.43
C VAL A 303 2.90 1.52 -7.75
N THR A 304 2.18 2.60 -8.03
CA THR A 304 2.30 3.84 -7.27
C THR A 304 1.24 3.90 -6.19
N ALA A 305 1.62 4.28 -4.98
CA ALA A 305 0.72 4.31 -3.82
C ALA A 305 0.80 5.63 -3.06
N PRO A 306 -0.17 5.91 -2.17
CA PRO A 306 -0.07 7.00 -1.21
C PRO A 306 1.23 6.96 -0.38
N PRO A 307 1.67 8.11 0.16
CA PRO A 307 2.85 8.15 1.03
C PRO A 307 2.69 7.29 2.28
N LYS A 308 3.82 6.81 2.82
CA LYS A 308 3.88 6.13 4.12
C LYS A 308 4.36 7.13 5.16
N PHE A 309 3.47 7.57 6.04
CA PHE A 309 3.78 8.63 7.00
C PHE A 309 4.53 8.14 8.24
N ALA A 310 4.61 6.83 8.49
CA ALA A 310 5.43 6.24 9.55
C ALA A 310 6.42 5.20 8.97
N PRO A 311 7.48 5.62 8.26
CA PRO A 311 8.35 4.71 7.51
C PRO A 311 9.12 3.71 8.39
N HIS A 312 9.27 4.00 9.69
CA HIS A 312 9.89 3.09 10.67
C HIS A 312 8.93 2.04 11.26
N MET A 313 7.65 2.06 10.89
CA MET A 313 6.62 1.17 11.43
C MET A 313 6.03 0.31 10.33
N TYR A 314 6.19 -1.01 10.44
CA TYR A 314 5.71 -1.97 9.45
C TYR A 314 4.41 -2.63 9.91
N HIS A 315 3.66 -3.16 8.95
CA HIS A 315 2.37 -3.79 9.23
C HIS A 315 2.56 -5.19 9.81
N VAL A 316 1.78 -5.53 10.84
CA VAL A 316 1.77 -6.89 11.43
C VAL A 316 1.49 -7.98 10.39
N VAL A 317 0.73 -7.64 9.36
CA VAL A 317 0.57 -8.42 8.13
C VAL A 317 0.88 -7.50 6.96
N SER A 318 1.83 -7.87 6.12
CA SER A 318 2.26 -7.15 4.90
C SER A 318 1.93 -7.96 3.64
N ILE A 319 2.07 -7.36 2.45
CA ILE A 319 1.93 -8.12 1.19
C ILE A 319 3.02 -9.20 1.09
N LEU A 320 4.21 -8.98 1.67
CA LEU A 320 5.24 -10.02 1.74
C LEU A 320 4.73 -11.26 2.48
N ASP A 321 4.04 -11.08 3.62
CA ASP A 321 3.45 -12.19 4.37
C ASP A 321 2.38 -12.92 3.53
N ARG A 322 1.62 -12.20 2.71
CA ARG A 322 0.63 -12.78 1.77
C ARG A 322 1.28 -13.52 0.61
N VAL A 323 2.41 -13.03 0.10
CA VAL A 323 3.20 -13.76 -0.90
C VAL A 323 3.70 -15.07 -0.31
N TYR A 324 4.23 -15.09 0.92
CA TYR A 324 4.66 -16.35 1.56
C TYR A 324 3.51 -17.29 1.91
N GLU A 325 2.34 -16.77 2.26
CA GLU A 325 1.13 -17.60 2.45
C GLU A 325 0.67 -18.25 1.13
N ALA A 326 0.71 -17.49 0.03
CA ALA A 326 0.35 -17.99 -1.29
C ALA A 326 1.41 -18.92 -1.88
N PHE A 327 2.70 -18.62 -1.67
CA PHE A 327 3.89 -19.26 -2.23
C PHE A 327 4.90 -19.63 -1.12
N PRO A 328 4.61 -20.61 -0.26
CA PRO A 328 5.51 -20.99 0.84
C PRO A 328 6.90 -21.45 0.34
N GLU A 329 7.00 -21.96 -0.89
CA GLU A 329 8.24 -22.31 -1.57
C GLU A 329 9.23 -21.14 -1.72
N SER A 330 8.74 -19.90 -1.69
CA SER A 330 9.56 -18.68 -1.85
C SER A 330 10.16 -18.16 -0.54
N TYR A 331 9.76 -18.73 0.60
CA TYR A 331 10.28 -18.31 1.89
C TYR A 331 11.71 -18.85 2.12
N PRO A 332 12.73 -18.01 2.38
CA PRO A 332 14.13 -18.43 2.42
C PRO A 332 14.47 -19.47 3.51
N HIS A 333 13.64 -19.58 4.54
CA HIS A 333 13.87 -20.51 5.64
C HIS A 333 12.83 -21.63 5.68
N LEU A 334 12.23 -21.97 4.54
CA LEU A 334 11.31 -23.09 4.43
C LEU A 334 11.97 -24.38 4.94
N GLY A 335 11.23 -25.15 5.74
CA GLY A 335 11.71 -26.39 6.34
C GLY A 335 12.70 -26.21 7.49
N LYS A 336 13.12 -24.97 7.81
CA LYS A 336 13.87 -24.69 9.04
C LYS A 336 12.91 -24.64 10.22
N LYS A 337 13.42 -24.99 11.41
CA LYS A 337 12.69 -24.85 12.66
C LYS A 337 12.30 -23.39 12.88
N THR A 338 11.14 -23.15 13.48
CA THR A 338 10.71 -21.81 13.90
C THR A 338 11.79 -21.17 14.75
N ASN A 339 12.13 -19.93 14.45
CA ASN A 339 13.12 -19.16 15.18
C ASN A 339 12.46 -17.91 15.77
N PHE A 340 12.61 -17.68 17.07
CA PHE A 340 11.90 -16.60 17.76
C PHE A 340 12.24 -15.22 17.17
N TYR A 341 13.52 -14.87 17.05
CA TYR A 341 13.89 -13.55 16.55
C TYR A 341 13.60 -13.34 15.05
N ARG A 342 13.54 -14.42 14.28
CA ARG A 342 13.24 -14.37 12.84
C ARG A 342 11.74 -14.36 12.54
N ASP A 343 10.95 -15.20 13.22
CA ASP A 343 9.58 -15.53 12.81
C ASP A 343 8.51 -14.96 13.75
N ILE A 344 8.86 -14.72 15.02
CA ILE A 344 7.89 -14.34 16.08
C ILE A 344 8.08 -12.89 16.52
N TYR A 345 9.31 -12.54 16.90
CA TYR A 345 9.67 -11.20 17.36
C TYR A 345 9.21 -10.09 16.41
N PRO A 346 9.32 -10.21 15.06
CA PRO A 346 8.84 -9.16 14.17
C PRO A 346 7.34 -8.89 14.29
N ILE A 347 6.51 -9.92 14.51
CA ILE A 347 5.05 -9.76 14.70
C ILE A 347 4.78 -8.93 15.95
N PHE A 348 5.43 -9.26 17.07
CA PHE A 348 5.26 -8.58 18.35
C PHE A 348 5.83 -7.16 18.33
N ALA A 349 7.00 -6.96 17.72
CA ALA A 349 7.61 -5.65 17.58
C ALA A 349 6.74 -4.71 16.75
N LYS A 350 6.21 -5.19 15.62
CA LYS A 350 5.25 -4.43 14.81
C LYS A 350 4.02 -4.06 15.62
N ALA A 351 3.39 -5.00 16.32
CA ALA A 351 2.23 -4.73 17.19
C ALA A 351 2.53 -3.66 18.27
N VAL A 352 3.72 -3.70 18.88
CA VAL A 352 4.12 -2.70 19.89
C VAL A 352 4.32 -1.32 19.28
N THR A 353 4.88 -1.22 18.07
CA THR A 353 5.08 0.10 17.42
C THR A 353 3.78 0.81 17.06
N TYR A 354 2.66 0.09 16.84
CA TYR A 354 1.35 0.70 16.59
C TYR A 354 0.89 1.59 17.75
N SER A 355 1.43 1.38 18.96
CA SER A 355 1.11 2.18 20.16
C SER A 355 1.53 3.65 20.10
N TRP A 356 2.22 4.05 19.03
CA TRP A 356 2.66 5.42 18.75
C TRP A 356 1.85 6.12 17.64
N VAL A 357 0.92 5.41 17.02
CA VAL A 357 0.10 5.93 15.91
C VAL A 357 -1.39 5.62 16.05
N ASN A 358 -1.78 4.85 17.07
CA ASN A 358 -3.17 4.46 17.32
C ASN A 358 -3.51 4.53 18.82
N ALA A 359 -4.67 5.09 19.15
CA ALA A 359 -5.10 5.33 20.53
C ALA A 359 -5.31 4.03 21.32
N ALA A 360 -5.95 3.03 20.72
CA ALA A 360 -6.23 1.76 21.36
C ALA A 360 -4.98 0.91 21.57
N ALA A 361 -4.09 0.85 20.57
CA ALA A 361 -2.77 0.22 20.74
C ALA A 361 -1.89 0.99 21.74
N GLY A 362 -2.11 2.31 21.86
CA GLY A 362 -1.43 3.19 22.79
C GLY A 362 -1.86 3.02 24.26
N GLY A 363 -3.04 2.45 24.52
CA GLY A 363 -3.59 2.35 25.87
C GLY A 363 -3.99 3.69 26.45
N VAL A 364 -4.33 4.66 25.59
CA VAL A 364 -4.73 6.01 26.00
C VAL A 364 -6.25 6.22 26.01
N SER A 365 -7.01 5.22 25.55
CA SER A 365 -8.47 5.19 25.72
C SER A 365 -8.85 4.47 27.02
N PRO A 366 -9.98 4.82 27.66
CA PRO A 366 -10.45 4.15 28.87
C PRO A 366 -10.58 2.63 28.73
N GLU A 367 -10.96 2.14 27.55
CA GLU A 367 -11.25 0.73 27.28
C GLU A 367 -9.98 -0.12 27.07
N THR A 368 -8.86 0.52 26.75
CA THR A 368 -7.61 -0.16 26.38
C THR A 368 -6.47 0.10 27.37
N LYS A 369 -6.67 1.05 28.29
CA LYS A 369 -5.78 1.29 29.40
C LYS A 369 -5.58 -0.01 30.19
N ASP A 370 -4.32 -0.28 30.55
CA ASP A 370 -3.88 -1.46 31.30
C ASP A 370 -3.96 -2.80 30.53
N ALA A 371 -4.25 -2.77 29.22
CA ALA A 371 -4.27 -3.95 28.36
C ALA A 371 -3.49 -3.78 27.03
N ALA A 372 -3.15 -2.54 26.65
CA ALA A 372 -2.58 -2.21 25.35
C ALA A 372 -1.05 -2.38 25.27
N HIS A 373 -0.45 -1.90 24.17
CA HIS A 373 0.96 -2.13 23.86
C HIS A 373 1.90 -0.94 24.16
N GLY A 374 1.35 0.21 24.58
CA GLY A 374 2.12 1.42 24.86
C GLY A 374 3.19 1.27 25.96
N PRO A 375 4.13 2.22 26.08
CA PRO A 375 5.12 2.22 27.15
C PRO A 375 4.46 2.10 28.53
N GLY A 376 4.91 1.13 29.32
CA GLY A 376 4.37 0.87 30.67
C GLY A 376 3.00 0.17 30.69
N GLN A 377 2.40 -0.13 29.53
CA GLN A 377 1.17 -0.91 29.47
C GLN A 377 1.49 -2.41 29.67
N PRO A 378 0.69 -3.15 30.46
CA PRO A 378 0.88 -4.59 30.69
C PRO A 378 0.84 -5.46 29.44
N GLY A 379 0.15 -5.01 28.38
CA GLY A 379 0.10 -5.72 27.09
C GLY A 379 1.30 -5.46 26.18
N SER A 380 2.34 -4.75 26.62
CA SER A 380 3.53 -4.53 25.80
C SER A 380 4.32 -5.83 25.62
N LEU A 381 4.18 -6.46 24.45
CA LEU A 381 4.79 -7.76 24.11
C LEU A 381 6.33 -7.75 24.05
N LEU A 382 6.95 -6.58 24.25
CA LEU A 382 8.40 -6.41 24.32
C LEU A 382 8.89 -6.08 25.75
N SER A 383 8.04 -6.21 26.76
CA SER A 383 8.45 -6.05 28.17
C SER A 383 9.52 -7.09 28.55
N ALA A 384 10.37 -6.77 29.52
CA ALA A 384 11.42 -7.69 29.97
C ALA A 384 10.84 -9.03 30.46
N GLU A 385 9.68 -8.99 31.12
CA GLU A 385 8.96 -10.17 31.60
C GLU A 385 8.49 -11.06 30.44
N TYR A 386 7.82 -10.49 29.45
CA TYR A 386 7.40 -11.27 28.27
C TYR A 386 8.60 -11.77 27.48
N MET A 387 9.64 -10.96 27.30
CA MET A 387 10.83 -11.41 26.56
C MET A 387 11.53 -12.58 27.26
N ALA A 388 11.57 -12.61 28.59
CA ALA A 388 12.08 -13.77 29.33
C ALA A 388 11.25 -15.04 29.04
N ALA A 389 9.92 -14.95 29.13
CA ALA A 389 9.03 -16.09 28.84
C ALA A 389 9.01 -16.50 27.36
N PHE A 390 9.12 -15.52 26.44
CA PHE A 390 8.99 -15.75 25.00
C PHE A 390 10.26 -16.35 24.39
N THR A 391 11.40 -16.18 25.05
CA THR A 391 12.70 -16.75 24.66
C THR A 391 13.05 -18.02 25.42
N ASP A 392 12.22 -18.46 26.36
CA ASP A 392 12.35 -19.76 27.01
C ASP A 392 11.46 -20.79 26.30
N PRO A 393 12.02 -21.85 25.67
CA PRO A 393 11.23 -22.91 25.05
C PRO A 393 10.69 -23.94 26.06
N GLY A 394 11.10 -23.87 27.33
CA GLY A 394 10.70 -24.80 28.39
C GLY A 394 9.20 -24.82 28.69
N GLU A 395 8.79 -25.84 29.44
CA GLU A 395 7.40 -26.06 29.84
C GLU A 395 6.90 -25.00 30.84
N ASP A 396 7.78 -24.41 31.66
CA ASP A 396 7.40 -23.38 32.64
C ASP A 396 6.86 -22.11 31.96
N SER A 397 7.45 -21.71 30.83
CA SER A 397 7.01 -20.54 30.06
C SER A 397 5.88 -20.84 29.06
N LYS A 398 5.57 -22.12 28.83
CA LYS A 398 4.57 -22.56 27.84
C LYS A 398 3.17 -22.01 28.07
N PRO A 399 2.62 -21.94 29.31
CA PRO A 399 1.31 -21.35 29.54
C PRO A 399 1.21 -19.91 29.04
N THR A 400 2.25 -19.10 29.27
CA THR A 400 2.30 -17.70 28.80
C THR A 400 2.31 -17.63 27.27
N ARG A 401 3.11 -18.47 26.60
CA ARG A 401 3.15 -18.49 25.12
C ARG A 401 1.82 -18.97 24.53
N GLN A 402 1.20 -20.00 25.12
CA GLN A 402 -0.12 -20.50 24.73
C GLN A 402 -1.24 -19.49 24.95
N MET A 403 -1.20 -18.71 26.04
CA MET A 403 -2.12 -17.61 26.27
C MET A 403 -2.04 -16.60 25.12
N ILE A 404 -0.83 -16.16 24.73
CA ILE A 404 -0.64 -15.21 23.62
C ILE A 404 -1.14 -15.80 22.30
N TYR A 405 -0.81 -17.04 21.98
CA TYR A 405 -1.31 -17.71 20.78
C TYR A 405 -2.84 -17.81 20.77
N GLY A 406 -3.46 -18.11 21.92
CA GLY A 406 -4.91 -18.19 22.06
C GLY A 406 -5.64 -16.87 21.81
N LEU A 407 -4.95 -15.73 21.85
CA LEU A 407 -5.49 -14.42 21.47
C LEU A 407 -5.44 -14.16 19.96
N MET A 408 -4.68 -14.93 19.18
CA MET A 408 -4.49 -14.66 17.75
C MET A 408 -5.70 -15.09 16.93
N ARG A 409 -6.13 -14.21 16.02
CA ARG A 409 -7.25 -14.45 15.10
C ARG A 409 -6.77 -15.22 13.88
N HIS A 410 -7.51 -16.28 13.55
CA HIS A 410 -7.34 -17.06 12.33
C HIS A 410 -8.18 -16.47 11.19
N ALA A 411 -7.65 -16.51 9.97
CA ALA A 411 -8.40 -16.10 8.80
C ALA A 411 -9.58 -17.04 8.53
N PRO A 412 -10.71 -16.53 8.01
CA PRO A 412 -11.70 -17.38 7.35
C PRO A 412 -11.15 -17.85 6.00
N GLY A 413 -11.59 -19.03 5.54
CA GLY A 413 -11.10 -19.60 4.29
C GLY A 413 -9.67 -20.15 4.37
N LYS A 414 -9.35 -21.13 3.53
CA LYS A 414 -8.00 -21.69 3.42
C LYS A 414 -7.01 -20.64 2.89
N ARG A 415 -5.90 -20.42 3.60
CA ARG A 415 -4.82 -19.49 3.22
C ARG A 415 -5.31 -18.05 3.01
N GLY A 416 -6.26 -17.61 3.83
CA GLY A 416 -6.78 -16.23 3.80
C GLY A 416 -7.52 -15.85 2.52
N ARG A 417 -7.89 -16.81 1.66
CA ARG A 417 -8.73 -16.55 0.47
C ARG A 417 -10.09 -16.02 0.94
N LEU A 418 -10.57 -14.94 0.33
CA LEU A 418 -11.79 -14.24 0.78
C LEU A 418 -13.07 -14.73 0.08
N VAL A 419 -13.09 -14.73 -1.25
CA VAL A 419 -14.27 -15.08 -2.05
C VAL A 419 -13.91 -15.71 -3.40
N ASP A 420 -14.92 -16.21 -4.10
CA ASP A 420 -14.85 -16.75 -5.46
C ASP A 420 -15.16 -15.74 -6.58
N ALA A 421 -15.64 -14.53 -6.26
CA ALA A 421 -16.18 -13.52 -7.20
C ALA A 421 -15.34 -13.24 -8.47
N LEU A 422 -14.04 -13.49 -8.42
CA LEU A 422 -13.12 -13.11 -9.50
C LEU A 422 -12.61 -14.31 -10.30
N MET A 423 -13.21 -15.49 -10.15
CA MET A 423 -12.75 -16.71 -10.82
C MET A 423 -13.88 -17.64 -11.32
N PRO A 424 -13.80 -18.17 -12.57
CA PRO A 424 -13.10 -17.65 -13.75
C PRO A 424 -13.93 -16.56 -14.47
N PRO A 425 -13.32 -15.75 -15.35
CA PRO A 425 -14.02 -14.69 -16.09
C PRO A 425 -15.24 -15.21 -16.88
N PRO A 426 -16.33 -14.41 -16.97
CA PRO A 426 -16.49 -13.06 -16.43
C PRO A 426 -16.64 -13.03 -14.89
N PRO A 427 -16.22 -11.94 -14.20
CA PRO A 427 -16.41 -11.80 -12.77
C PRO A 427 -17.87 -11.99 -12.38
N ALA A 428 -18.11 -12.68 -11.26
CA ALA A 428 -19.43 -13.00 -10.75
C ALA A 428 -19.64 -12.43 -9.35
N ARG A 429 -20.90 -12.31 -8.91
CA ARG A 429 -21.21 -11.96 -7.52
C ARG A 429 -20.70 -13.08 -6.60
N PRO A 430 -19.98 -12.77 -5.51
CA PRO A 430 -19.44 -13.79 -4.63
C PRO A 430 -20.54 -14.52 -3.87
N THR A 431 -20.45 -15.85 -3.80
CA THR A 431 -21.38 -16.68 -3.03
C THR A 431 -20.68 -17.50 -1.96
N SER A 432 -19.37 -17.78 -2.13
CA SER A 432 -18.62 -18.70 -1.28
C SER A 432 -18.52 -18.28 0.19
N TRP A 433 -18.59 -16.99 0.51
CA TRP A 433 -18.47 -16.51 1.90
C TRP A 433 -19.63 -16.94 2.80
N LYS A 434 -20.71 -17.50 2.22
CA LYS A 434 -21.84 -18.09 2.96
C LYS A 434 -21.58 -19.53 3.38
N ASP A 435 -20.55 -20.16 2.83
CA ASP A 435 -20.19 -21.54 3.13
C ASP A 435 -19.63 -21.67 4.54
N ASP A 436 -19.75 -22.86 5.13
CA ASP A 436 -19.32 -23.13 6.51
C ASP A 436 -17.82 -22.85 6.74
N GLU A 437 -17.00 -22.94 5.70
CA GLU A 437 -15.56 -22.65 5.76
C GLU A 437 -15.26 -21.21 6.22
N PHE A 438 -16.15 -20.27 5.88
CA PHE A 438 -16.00 -18.84 6.16
C PHE A 438 -16.70 -18.39 7.44
N LYS A 439 -17.57 -19.22 8.02
CA LYS A 439 -18.31 -18.90 9.24
C LYS A 439 -17.35 -18.73 10.42
N ARG A 440 -17.30 -17.53 10.99
CA ARG A 440 -16.52 -17.21 12.19
C ARG A 440 -17.33 -16.27 13.06
N ASP A 441 -17.23 -16.46 14.38
CA ASP A 441 -17.74 -15.48 15.33
C ASP A 441 -16.79 -14.29 15.37
N GLU A 442 -17.35 -13.08 15.25
CA GLU A 442 -16.57 -11.85 15.34
C GLU A 442 -16.25 -11.56 16.81
N ASP A 443 -15.05 -11.94 17.23
CA ASP A 443 -14.54 -11.76 18.59
C ASP A 443 -13.55 -10.59 18.66
N SER A 444 -14.00 -9.49 19.29
CA SER A 444 -13.22 -8.27 19.49
C SER A 444 -12.15 -8.40 20.58
N SER A 445 -12.10 -9.52 21.31
CA SER A 445 -11.02 -9.84 22.25
C SER A 445 -9.77 -10.39 21.56
N LYS A 446 -9.91 -10.92 20.34
CA LYS A 446 -8.79 -11.46 19.55
C LYS A 446 -7.97 -10.37 18.88
N MET A 447 -6.75 -10.73 18.49
CA MET A 447 -5.74 -9.86 17.89
C MET A 447 -5.43 -10.29 16.45
N PRO A 448 -5.05 -9.35 15.56
CA PRO A 448 -4.93 -7.90 15.78
C PRO A 448 -6.29 -7.18 15.92
N LYS A 449 -6.37 -6.13 16.75
CA LYS A 449 -7.55 -5.25 16.83
C LYS A 449 -7.53 -4.18 15.72
N LEU A 450 -7.50 -4.65 14.49
CA LEU A 450 -7.59 -3.82 13.28
C LEU A 450 -8.81 -4.29 12.46
N TRP A 451 -9.40 -3.41 11.68
CA TRP A 451 -10.51 -3.78 10.80
C TRP A 451 -10.02 -4.70 9.67
N GLY A 452 -10.85 -5.68 9.35
CA GLY A 452 -10.60 -6.68 8.31
C GLY A 452 -11.34 -6.34 7.01
N THR A 453 -11.25 -7.25 6.04
CA THR A 453 -11.77 -7.04 4.68
C THR A 453 -13.31 -6.93 4.64
N GLY A 454 -13.98 -7.54 5.62
CA GLY A 454 -15.43 -7.48 5.81
C GLY A 454 -15.97 -6.09 6.16
N GLY A 455 -15.11 -5.11 6.46
CA GLY A 455 -15.54 -3.78 6.88
C GLY A 455 -15.88 -3.71 8.37
N LYS A 456 -16.27 -2.50 8.83
CA LYS A 456 -16.53 -2.26 10.26
C LYS A 456 -17.78 -3.03 10.72
N PRO A 457 -17.84 -3.55 11.96
CA PRO A 457 -19.05 -4.20 12.47
C PRO A 457 -20.30 -3.34 12.48
N LEU A 458 -20.17 -2.04 12.77
CA LEU A 458 -21.29 -1.11 12.69
C LEU A 458 -21.83 -0.97 11.26
N GLN A 459 -20.94 -0.90 10.26
CA GLN A 459 -21.30 -0.84 8.85
C GLN A 459 -22.07 -2.10 8.43
N ASN A 460 -21.56 -3.27 8.80
CA ASN A 460 -22.22 -4.56 8.56
C ASN A 460 -23.62 -4.61 9.18
N LYS A 461 -23.74 -4.22 10.45
CA LYS A 461 -25.03 -4.15 11.15
C LYS A 461 -26.02 -3.21 10.46
N GLN A 462 -25.57 -2.03 10.01
CA GLN A 462 -26.41 -1.06 9.30
C GLN A 462 -26.88 -1.58 7.94
N LEU A 463 -26.07 -2.37 7.25
CA LEU A 463 -26.40 -2.98 5.97
C LEU A 463 -27.19 -4.30 6.10
N GLY A 464 -27.38 -4.81 7.32
CA GLY A 464 -28.03 -6.10 7.55
C GLY A 464 -27.18 -7.29 7.12
N PHE A 465 -25.85 -7.13 7.09
CA PHE A 465 -24.91 -8.20 6.77
C PHE A 465 -24.20 -8.73 8.03
N SER A 466 -23.73 -9.96 7.92
CA SER A 466 -22.81 -10.60 8.87
C SER A 466 -21.64 -11.17 8.06
N LEU A 467 -20.88 -10.30 7.41
CA LEU A 467 -19.73 -10.70 6.61
C LEU A 467 -18.62 -11.26 7.52
N PRO A 468 -17.83 -12.24 7.04
CA PRO A 468 -16.63 -12.68 7.75
C PRO A 468 -15.49 -11.66 7.61
N ASP A 469 -14.41 -11.85 8.37
CA ASP A 469 -13.20 -11.02 8.33
C ASP A 469 -13.50 -9.54 8.65
N GLN A 470 -14.38 -9.24 9.61
CA GLN A 470 -14.61 -7.84 10.05
C GLN A 470 -13.42 -7.30 10.85
N PHE A 471 -12.61 -8.19 11.42
CA PHE A 471 -11.31 -7.87 12.01
C PHE A 471 -10.18 -8.58 11.26
N LEU A 472 -9.03 -7.91 11.16
CA LEU A 472 -7.83 -8.47 10.53
C LEU A 472 -7.40 -9.77 11.21
N SER A 473 -7.00 -10.74 10.40
CA SER A 473 -6.36 -11.99 10.82
C SER A 473 -4.88 -11.99 10.45
N LEU A 474 -4.08 -12.73 11.22
CA LEU A 474 -2.73 -13.10 10.79
C LEU A 474 -2.82 -14.13 9.65
N THR A 475 -1.77 -14.27 8.85
CA THR A 475 -1.73 -15.31 7.82
C THR A 475 -1.61 -16.70 8.44
N ASP A 476 -2.07 -17.74 7.74
CA ASP A 476 -1.88 -19.14 8.15
C ASP A 476 -0.40 -19.45 8.37
N TRP A 477 0.46 -18.80 7.59
CA TRP A 477 1.90 -18.87 7.71
C TRP A 477 2.43 -18.32 9.05
N GLN A 478 2.02 -17.10 9.42
CA GLN A 478 2.40 -16.49 10.70
C GLN A 478 1.85 -17.29 11.89
N LEU A 479 0.61 -17.76 11.78
CA LEU A 479 -0.06 -18.56 12.82
C LEU A 479 0.63 -19.91 13.02
N LYS A 480 1.13 -20.54 11.94
CA LYS A 480 1.93 -21.76 12.05
C LYS A 480 3.18 -21.52 12.90
N HIS A 481 3.96 -20.48 12.63
CA HIS A 481 5.14 -20.16 13.44
C HIS A 481 4.77 -19.84 14.89
N LEU A 482 3.72 -19.05 15.11
CA LEU A 482 3.22 -18.75 16.45
C LEU A 482 2.76 -20.01 17.20
N LYS A 483 2.19 -21.01 16.52
CA LYS A 483 1.82 -22.29 17.14
C LYS A 483 3.06 -23.08 17.57
N GLU A 484 4.04 -23.23 16.69
CA GLU A 484 5.30 -23.92 17.01
C GLU A 484 6.02 -23.24 18.18
N TRP A 485 6.05 -21.90 18.20
CA TRP A 485 6.58 -21.12 19.31
C TRP A 485 5.79 -21.35 20.61
N ALA A 486 4.46 -21.29 20.55
CA ALA A 486 3.59 -21.50 21.70
C ALA A 486 3.78 -22.90 22.31
N ASP A 487 4.01 -23.92 21.48
CA ASP A 487 4.22 -25.29 21.93
C ASP A 487 5.64 -25.56 22.47
N GLY A 488 6.58 -24.61 22.30
CA GLY A 488 7.98 -24.80 22.67
C GLY A 488 8.87 -25.42 21.57
N ASN A 489 8.34 -25.62 20.37
CA ASN A 489 9.07 -26.18 19.24
C ASN A 489 9.79 -25.09 18.41
N PHE A 490 10.63 -24.30 19.07
CA PHE A 490 11.39 -23.23 18.41
C PHE A 490 12.84 -23.16 18.88
N GLU A 491 13.65 -22.41 18.14
CA GLU A 491 14.96 -21.95 18.57
C GLU A 491 14.91 -20.45 18.87
N VAL A 492 15.65 -19.99 19.86
CA VAL A 492 15.64 -18.56 20.21
C VAL A 492 16.28 -17.73 19.10
N GLY A 493 17.46 -18.13 18.62
CA GLY A 493 18.22 -17.38 17.63
C GLY A 493 18.86 -16.12 18.18
N SER A 494 18.98 -15.10 17.33
CA SER A 494 19.47 -13.78 17.71
C SER A 494 18.75 -12.71 16.88
N PRO A 495 18.65 -11.46 17.36
CA PRO A 495 18.08 -10.36 16.58
C PRO A 495 18.72 -10.26 15.20
N THR A 496 17.89 -10.16 14.16
CA THR A 496 18.35 -10.04 12.77
C THR A 496 19.21 -8.79 12.61
N LYS A 497 20.43 -8.97 12.09
CA LYS A 497 21.29 -7.84 11.73
C LYS A 497 20.88 -7.36 10.34
N LEU A 498 20.64 -6.05 10.21
CA LEU A 498 20.42 -5.43 8.92
C LEU A 498 21.75 -5.39 8.16
N VAL A 499 21.72 -5.87 6.92
CA VAL A 499 22.87 -5.92 6.02
C VAL A 499 22.52 -5.10 4.78
N ALA A 500 23.44 -4.28 4.29
CA ALA A 500 23.22 -3.57 3.02
C ALA A 500 23.21 -4.57 1.85
N LEU A 501 22.41 -4.29 0.82
CA LEU A 501 22.23 -5.21 -0.32
C LEU A 501 23.56 -5.67 -0.94
N GLU A 502 24.52 -4.75 -1.12
CA GLU A 502 25.83 -5.03 -1.71
C GLU A 502 26.69 -5.99 -0.88
N ASN A 503 26.37 -6.15 0.41
CA ASN A 503 27.07 -7.05 1.32
C ASN A 503 26.35 -8.42 1.45
N LEU A 504 25.19 -8.59 0.83
CA LEU A 504 24.52 -9.89 0.75
C LEU A 504 25.19 -10.76 -0.33
N PRO A 505 25.23 -12.10 -0.13
CA PRO A 505 25.61 -13.03 -1.18
C PRO A 505 24.82 -12.76 -2.47
N LEU A 506 25.48 -12.83 -3.63
CA LEU A 506 24.88 -12.46 -4.91
C LEU A 506 23.55 -13.19 -5.19
N GLY A 507 23.47 -14.48 -4.83
CA GLY A 507 22.26 -15.30 -4.98
C GLY A 507 21.08 -14.86 -4.10
N GLU A 508 21.33 -14.12 -3.02
CA GLU A 508 20.30 -13.66 -2.08
C GLU A 508 19.77 -12.26 -2.42
N GLN A 509 20.52 -11.48 -3.20
CA GLN A 509 20.17 -10.09 -3.54
C GLN A 509 18.82 -9.95 -4.28
N PRO A 510 18.46 -10.80 -5.26
CA PRO A 510 17.16 -10.71 -5.93
C PRO A 510 15.97 -10.85 -4.97
N HIS A 511 16.02 -11.86 -4.10
CA HIS A 511 14.96 -12.09 -3.11
C HIS A 511 14.90 -10.96 -2.07
N ALA A 512 16.05 -10.40 -1.68
CA ALA A 512 16.10 -9.25 -0.78
C ALA A 512 15.38 -8.02 -1.39
N LEU A 513 15.59 -7.74 -2.68
CA LEU A 513 14.91 -6.68 -3.41
C LEU A 513 13.40 -6.92 -3.50
N ASP A 514 13.00 -8.14 -3.87
CA ASP A 514 11.59 -8.53 -3.99
C ASP A 514 10.86 -8.35 -2.65
N SER A 515 11.49 -8.84 -1.56
CA SER A 515 10.93 -8.76 -0.22
C SER A 515 10.88 -7.33 0.31
N SER A 516 11.94 -6.54 0.10
CA SER A 516 12.02 -5.18 0.64
C SER A 516 11.00 -4.23 0.02
N ALA A 517 10.60 -4.46 -1.23
CA ALA A 517 9.55 -3.68 -1.87
C ALA A 517 8.18 -3.90 -1.22
N LEU A 518 7.88 -5.13 -0.80
CA LEU A 518 6.54 -5.51 -0.31
C LEU A 518 6.41 -5.52 1.22
N GLU A 519 7.50 -5.66 1.98
CA GLU A 519 7.46 -5.67 3.44
C GLU A 519 6.82 -4.40 4.07
N PRO A 520 7.04 -3.17 3.54
CA PRO A 520 6.48 -1.95 4.14
C PRO A 520 4.99 -1.73 3.87
N THR A 521 4.34 -2.60 3.08
CA THR A 521 2.96 -2.44 2.56
C THR A 521 1.91 -3.10 3.46
N ILE A 522 0.63 -2.77 3.28
CA ILE A 522 -0.46 -3.38 4.03
C ILE A 522 -0.81 -4.79 3.52
N GLY A 523 -0.89 -5.77 4.40
CA GLY A 523 -1.19 -7.16 4.04
C GLY A 523 -2.62 -7.61 4.33
N GLY A 524 -3.53 -6.71 4.71
CA GLY A 524 -4.90 -7.10 5.00
C GLY A 524 -5.77 -5.98 5.54
N GLY A 525 -7.06 -6.30 5.68
CA GLY A 525 -8.12 -5.32 5.81
C GLY A 525 -8.52 -4.73 4.46
N PHE A 526 -8.62 -5.53 3.38
CA PHE A 526 -8.71 -5.00 2.01
C PHE A 526 -10.07 -4.35 1.69
N HIS A 527 -10.30 -3.15 2.22
CA HIS A 527 -11.54 -2.40 2.12
C HIS A 527 -11.33 -0.95 1.63
N PRO A 528 -10.71 -0.71 0.45
CA PRO A 528 -10.11 -1.67 -0.47
C PRO A 528 -8.65 -2.01 -0.15
N GLY A 529 -7.90 -1.14 0.52
CA GLY A 529 -6.45 -1.30 0.75
C GLY A 529 -5.72 0.05 0.78
N ILE A 530 -4.40 0.04 0.54
CA ILE A 530 -3.61 1.27 0.26
C ILE A 530 -2.84 1.13 -1.04
N GLU A 531 -1.90 0.18 -1.13
CA GLU A 531 -1.14 -0.06 -2.35
C GLU A 531 -1.96 -0.88 -3.36
N PHE A 532 -2.60 -1.93 -2.87
CA PHE A 532 -3.37 -2.87 -3.67
C PHE A 532 -4.73 -3.16 -3.03
N PRO A 533 -5.74 -3.50 -3.86
CA PRO A 533 -6.97 -4.10 -3.38
C PRO A 533 -6.73 -5.56 -3.00
N TYR A 534 -7.79 -6.24 -2.56
CA TYR A 534 -7.81 -7.68 -2.29
C TYR A 534 -7.42 -8.58 -3.48
N LEU A 535 -7.13 -8.03 -4.67
CA LEU A 535 -6.62 -8.81 -5.80
C LEU A 535 -5.24 -9.42 -5.51
N ILE A 536 -4.44 -8.79 -4.65
CA ILE A 536 -3.05 -9.18 -4.39
C ILE A 536 -2.91 -10.49 -3.62
N ILE A 537 -3.98 -11.02 -3.02
CA ILE A 537 -3.93 -12.29 -2.28
C ILE A 537 -4.34 -13.50 -3.12
N TYR A 538 -4.85 -13.28 -4.34
CA TYR A 538 -5.22 -14.38 -5.23
C TYR A 538 -3.99 -14.85 -6.00
N ARG A 539 -3.54 -16.06 -5.70
CA ARG A 539 -2.39 -16.71 -6.35
C ARG A 539 -2.50 -16.68 -7.88
N GLU A 540 -3.73 -16.70 -8.41
CA GLU A 540 -4.05 -16.70 -9.84
C GLU A 540 -3.63 -15.42 -10.56
N ASN A 541 -3.47 -14.31 -9.84
CA ASN A 541 -2.91 -13.06 -10.36
C ASN A 541 -1.38 -13.07 -10.47
N PHE A 542 -0.74 -14.18 -10.11
CA PHE A 542 0.72 -14.32 -10.11
C PHE A 542 1.18 -15.55 -10.92
N ALA A 543 2.30 -15.40 -11.62
CA ALA A 543 2.96 -16.50 -12.33
C ALA A 543 3.82 -17.34 -11.36
N GLU A 544 4.51 -16.67 -10.46
CA GLU A 544 5.31 -17.20 -9.35
C GLU A 544 5.31 -16.15 -8.23
N ALA A 545 5.94 -16.44 -7.09
CA ALA A 545 6.11 -15.45 -6.03
C ALA A 545 6.70 -14.15 -6.61
N PHE A 546 6.15 -13.00 -6.21
CA PHE A 546 6.61 -11.68 -6.67
C PHE A 546 6.45 -11.39 -8.18
N ARG A 547 5.75 -12.24 -8.95
CA ARG A 547 5.59 -12.06 -10.41
C ARG A 547 4.12 -11.99 -10.81
N VAL A 548 3.70 -10.88 -11.38
CA VAL A 548 2.33 -10.71 -11.91
C VAL A 548 2.11 -11.62 -13.12
N ASN A 549 0.98 -12.32 -13.16
CA ASN A 549 0.67 -13.34 -14.16
C ASN A 549 0.53 -12.78 -15.59
N LYS A 550 0.53 -13.66 -16.58
CA LYS A 550 0.17 -13.36 -17.97
C LYS A 550 -1.32 -12.97 -18.04
N GLY A 551 -1.66 -12.01 -18.90
CA GLY A 551 -3.04 -11.57 -19.14
C GLY A 551 -3.57 -10.55 -18.12
N ILE A 552 -2.75 -10.15 -17.15
CA ILE A 552 -3.03 -9.01 -16.30
C ILE A 552 -2.67 -7.73 -17.06
N GLU A 553 -3.67 -6.88 -17.28
CA GLU A 553 -3.51 -5.62 -18.00
C GLU A 553 -2.90 -4.53 -17.10
N PRO A 554 -2.04 -3.63 -17.63
CA PRO A 554 -1.62 -2.45 -16.89
C PRO A 554 -2.82 -1.67 -16.35
N GLY A 555 -2.72 -1.20 -15.10
CA GLY A 555 -3.79 -0.50 -14.39
C GLY A 555 -4.81 -1.42 -13.68
N SER A 556 -4.97 -2.68 -14.10
CA SER A 556 -6.05 -3.54 -13.62
C SER A 556 -5.89 -3.99 -12.16
N LEU A 557 -4.66 -4.28 -11.70
CA LEU A 557 -4.41 -4.75 -10.34
C LEU A 557 -4.70 -3.70 -9.26
N SER A 558 -4.68 -2.41 -9.59
CA SER A 558 -5.02 -1.32 -8.66
C SER A 558 -6.37 -0.66 -8.97
N ALA A 559 -7.13 -1.17 -9.95
CA ALA A 559 -8.33 -0.52 -10.45
C ALA A 559 -9.48 -0.48 -9.43
N PHE A 560 -9.51 -1.40 -8.46
CA PHE A 560 -10.51 -1.44 -7.38
C PHE A 560 -10.20 -0.48 -6.22
N MET A 561 -9.01 0.12 -6.20
CA MET A 561 -8.71 1.18 -5.25
C MET A 561 -9.63 2.39 -5.46
N SER A 562 -9.81 3.20 -4.41
CA SER A 562 -10.63 4.40 -4.44
C SER A 562 -10.28 5.36 -5.58
N SER A 563 -11.31 5.98 -6.17
CA SER A 563 -11.21 7.02 -7.18
C SER A 563 -11.86 8.32 -6.66
N PRO A 564 -11.07 9.31 -6.22
CA PRO A 564 -9.61 9.31 -6.11
C PRO A 564 -9.13 8.64 -4.80
N TRP A 565 -7.82 8.37 -4.68
CA TRP A 565 -7.24 7.73 -3.49
C TRP A 565 -7.37 8.55 -2.20
N GLN A 566 -7.44 9.88 -2.28
CA GLN A 566 -7.51 10.76 -1.10
C GLN A 566 -8.79 10.55 -0.28
N GLY A 567 -9.90 10.16 -0.91
CA GLY A 567 -11.17 9.92 -0.22
C GLY A 567 -11.07 8.74 0.74
N ASP A 568 -10.55 7.63 0.24
CA ASP A 568 -10.22 6.45 1.05
C ASP A 568 -9.17 6.78 2.09
N PHE A 569 -8.07 7.45 1.72
CA PHE A 569 -7.00 7.78 2.66
C PHE A 569 -7.45 8.62 3.87
N TRP A 570 -8.48 9.45 3.72
CA TRP A 570 -9.16 10.09 4.86
C TRP A 570 -9.98 9.09 5.68
N SER A 571 -10.77 8.23 5.03
CA SER A 571 -11.64 7.21 5.64
C SER A 571 -10.86 6.08 6.33
N CYS A 572 -9.60 5.86 5.94
CA CYS A 572 -8.62 4.95 6.55
C CYS A 572 -8.23 5.31 8.00
N ASN A 573 -9.07 6.05 8.71
CA ASN A 573 -8.90 6.39 10.11
C ASN A 573 -9.47 5.31 11.03
N VAL A 574 -8.95 5.28 12.26
CA VAL A 574 -9.40 4.46 13.38
C VAL A 574 -9.28 2.97 13.10
N MET A 575 -8.13 2.39 13.45
CA MET A 575 -7.88 0.94 13.46
C MET A 575 -7.86 0.24 12.08
N TRP A 576 -7.81 0.98 10.96
CA TRP A 576 -7.53 0.39 9.64
C TRP A 576 -6.02 0.12 9.47
N TRP A 577 -5.26 1.17 9.10
CA TRP A 577 -3.83 1.05 8.77
C TRP A 577 -2.97 2.15 9.43
N PRO A 578 -2.90 2.20 10.77
CA PRO A 578 -2.33 3.34 11.49
C PRO A 578 -0.82 3.57 11.23
N THR A 579 -0.06 2.54 10.80
CA THR A 579 1.36 2.71 10.44
C THR A 579 1.58 3.18 9.00
N GLN A 580 0.54 3.20 8.18
CA GLN A 580 0.56 3.82 6.85
C GLN A 580 0.03 5.26 6.92
N ARG A 581 -1.11 5.41 7.62
CA ARG A 581 -1.83 6.64 7.89
C ARG A 581 -2.10 6.72 9.40
N PRO A 582 -1.33 7.49 10.20
CA PRO A 582 -1.53 7.58 11.64
C PRO A 582 -2.93 8.04 12.02
N ASP A 583 -3.50 7.47 13.08
CA ASP A 583 -4.74 7.96 13.68
C ASP A 583 -4.42 9.19 14.55
N ILE A 584 -3.52 8.96 15.50
CA ILE A 584 -3.03 9.96 16.43
C ILE A 584 -1.50 10.06 16.36
N VAL A 585 -0.95 11.11 16.94
CA VAL A 585 0.48 11.26 17.19
C VAL A 585 0.73 11.67 18.63
N PHE A 586 1.90 11.29 19.15
CA PHE A 586 2.29 11.54 20.52
C PHE A 586 3.30 12.68 20.65
N GLU A 587 3.22 13.38 21.77
CA GLU A 587 4.27 14.25 22.29
C GLU A 587 4.81 13.60 23.57
N TYR A 588 6.14 13.47 23.67
CA TYR A 588 6.80 12.82 24.81
C TYR A 588 7.53 13.85 25.68
N ASP A 589 7.18 13.89 26.97
CA ASP A 589 7.85 14.71 27.96
C ASP A 589 9.02 13.93 28.57
N ARG A 590 10.24 14.36 28.23
CA ARG A 590 11.49 13.75 28.73
C ARG A 590 11.67 13.89 30.25
N LYS A 591 11.14 14.96 30.85
CA LYS A 591 11.36 15.28 32.27
C LYS A 591 10.49 14.40 33.17
N ASN A 592 9.23 14.22 32.77
CA ASN A 592 8.25 13.48 33.57
C ASN A 592 8.05 12.04 33.07
N HIS A 593 8.69 11.65 31.97
CA HIS A 593 8.52 10.36 31.29
C HIS A 593 7.07 10.06 30.90
N THR A 594 6.29 11.09 30.60
CA THR A 594 4.88 11.00 30.20
C THR A 594 4.73 11.27 28.71
N ARG A 595 3.55 10.94 28.17
CA ARG A 595 3.18 11.30 26.80
C ARG A 595 1.73 11.78 26.72
N THR A 596 1.49 12.77 25.88
CA THR A 596 0.15 13.22 25.47
C THR A 596 -0.06 12.89 24.00
N TYR A 597 -1.29 12.97 23.50
CA TYR A 597 -1.58 12.69 22.11
C TYR A 597 -2.55 13.72 21.52
N LYS A 598 -2.58 13.76 20.19
CA LYS A 598 -3.46 14.59 19.37
C LYS A 598 -3.79 13.87 18.07
N GLU A 599 -4.90 14.22 17.44
CA GLU A 599 -5.24 13.73 16.11
C GLU A 599 -4.13 14.06 15.09
N TRP A 600 -3.83 13.12 14.21
CA TRP A 600 -2.84 13.34 13.16
C TRP A 600 -3.40 14.24 12.04
N PHE A 601 -4.66 14.00 11.66
CA PHE A 601 -5.41 14.81 10.71
C PHE A 601 -6.07 15.99 11.45
N ARG A 602 -5.35 17.13 11.51
CA ARG A 602 -5.77 18.33 12.24
C ARG A 602 -5.21 19.60 11.60
N GLY A 603 -5.72 20.76 11.99
CA GLY A 603 -5.26 22.05 11.44
C GLY A 603 -6.36 22.70 10.60
N TYR A 604 -5.98 23.39 9.53
CA TYR A 604 -6.91 24.12 8.68
C TYR A 604 -6.71 23.78 7.20
N ASP A 605 -7.79 23.83 6.44
CA ASP A 605 -7.78 23.69 4.98
C ASP A 605 -7.45 25.03 4.27
N GLU A 606 -7.50 25.03 2.93
CA GLU A 606 -7.23 26.20 2.09
C GLU A 606 -8.21 27.37 2.30
N HIS A 607 -9.38 27.13 2.89
CA HIS A 607 -10.39 28.13 3.19
C HIS A 607 -10.30 28.64 4.63
N GLY A 608 -9.43 28.03 5.45
CA GLY A 608 -9.30 28.34 6.86
C GLY A 608 -10.31 27.64 7.75
N GLU A 609 -11.01 26.62 7.21
CA GLU A 609 -11.89 25.77 8.00
C GLU A 609 -11.08 24.68 8.71
N PRO A 610 -11.41 24.32 9.96
CA PRO A 610 -10.74 23.22 10.64
C PRO A 610 -10.84 21.91 9.87
N LEU A 611 -9.75 21.13 9.86
CA LEU A 611 -9.79 19.78 9.32
C LEU A 611 -10.74 18.89 10.13
N SER A 612 -11.74 18.32 9.45
CA SER A 612 -12.82 17.54 10.02
C SER A 612 -12.46 16.06 10.10
N SER A 613 -12.62 15.47 11.28
CA SER A 613 -12.48 14.01 11.48
C SER A 613 -13.77 13.25 11.17
N ASP A 614 -14.87 13.95 10.92
CA ASP A 614 -16.19 13.37 10.68
C ASP A 614 -16.62 13.41 9.21
N ASP A 615 -16.20 14.42 8.42
CA ASP A 615 -16.57 14.57 6.99
C ASP A 615 -15.47 15.17 6.08
N GLY A 616 -14.21 15.17 6.53
CA GLY A 616 -13.08 15.85 5.89
C GLY A 616 -12.52 15.20 4.61
N TYR A 617 -13.28 14.35 3.91
CA TYR A 617 -12.84 13.65 2.69
C TYR A 617 -12.23 14.62 1.66
N HIS A 618 -12.95 15.70 1.35
CA HIS A 618 -12.53 16.73 0.41
C HIS A 618 -11.27 17.49 0.87
N GLN A 619 -11.13 17.73 2.18
CA GLN A 619 -9.98 18.42 2.74
C GLN A 619 -8.70 17.61 2.63
N MET A 620 -8.79 16.27 2.50
CA MET A 620 -7.61 15.42 2.29
C MET A 620 -6.88 15.74 0.98
N VAL A 621 -7.58 16.20 -0.06
CA VAL A 621 -6.96 16.61 -1.34
C VAL A 621 -5.96 17.76 -1.12
N TYR A 622 -6.27 18.68 -0.21
CA TYR A 622 -5.36 19.75 0.19
C TYR A 622 -4.34 19.29 1.24
N ALA A 623 -4.80 18.61 2.28
CA ALA A 623 -4.01 18.38 3.49
C ALA A 623 -2.96 17.28 3.34
N TRP A 624 -3.18 16.24 2.52
CA TRP A 624 -2.36 15.01 2.53
C TRP A 624 -0.85 15.29 2.49
N SER A 625 -0.42 16.15 1.57
CA SER A 625 1.01 16.42 1.35
C SER A 625 1.65 17.22 2.47
N ARG A 626 0.86 17.78 3.39
CA ARG A 626 1.28 18.71 4.46
C ARG A 626 1.30 18.08 5.85
N LEU A 627 0.70 16.90 6.00
CA LEU A 627 0.66 16.16 7.27
C LEU A 627 2.05 15.71 7.72
N GLY A 628 2.30 15.66 9.03
CA GLY A 628 3.63 15.33 9.56
C GLY A 628 3.99 13.85 9.43
N MET A 629 5.28 13.57 9.37
CA MET A 629 5.86 12.23 9.40
C MET A 629 6.01 11.77 10.86
N VAL A 630 5.71 10.51 11.16
CA VAL A 630 5.91 9.91 12.48
C VAL A 630 7.26 9.20 12.49
N LEU A 631 8.22 9.81 13.17
CA LEU A 631 9.64 9.45 13.10
C LEU A 631 10.22 9.25 14.51
N PRO A 632 11.25 8.40 14.66
CA PRO A 632 11.88 8.17 15.94
C PRO A 632 12.53 9.45 16.45
N VAL A 633 12.45 9.67 17.75
CA VAL A 633 13.13 10.77 18.42
C VAL A 633 14.56 10.33 18.74
N LYS A 634 15.55 11.14 18.35
CA LYS A 634 16.97 10.89 18.63
C LYS A 634 17.44 11.66 19.88
N ASN A 635 18.45 11.11 20.54
CA ASN A 635 19.26 11.80 21.54
C ASN A 635 20.40 12.57 20.85
N GLU A 636 21.11 13.40 21.61
CA GLU A 636 22.26 14.18 21.10
C GLU A 636 23.39 13.27 20.56
N ASP A 637 23.54 12.06 21.12
CA ASP A 637 24.49 11.05 20.67
C ASP A 637 24.03 10.26 19.42
N GLY A 638 22.86 10.59 18.87
CA GLY A 638 22.26 9.92 17.71
C GLY A 638 21.50 8.63 18.02
N SER A 639 21.56 8.12 19.26
CA SER A 639 20.77 6.96 19.68
C SER A 639 19.28 7.31 19.71
N PHE A 640 18.40 6.30 19.54
CA PHE A 640 16.97 6.53 19.70
C PHE A 640 16.58 6.69 21.17
N LEU A 641 15.80 7.73 21.46
CA LEU A 641 15.16 7.93 22.74
C LEU A 641 14.24 6.74 23.03
N ARG A 642 14.29 6.22 24.26
CA ARG A 642 13.46 5.10 24.70
C ARG A 642 12.60 5.43 25.91
N ALA A 643 11.39 4.88 25.94
CA ALA A 643 10.47 4.91 27.06
C ALA A 643 10.05 3.46 27.38
N ASN A 644 10.40 2.97 28.58
CA ASN A 644 10.16 1.58 28.99
C ASN A 644 10.62 0.56 27.93
N GLY A 645 11.83 0.74 27.40
CA GLY A 645 12.44 -0.12 26.37
C GLY A 645 11.96 0.14 24.94
N GLN A 646 10.84 0.80 24.72
CA GLN A 646 10.31 1.12 23.39
C GLN A 646 10.95 2.38 22.81
N ILE A 647 11.16 2.44 21.50
CA ILE A 647 11.57 3.66 20.80
C ILE A 647 10.45 4.69 20.90
N VAL A 648 10.79 5.93 21.24
CA VAL A 648 9.86 7.06 21.24
C VAL A 648 9.71 7.58 19.81
N PHE A 649 8.47 7.74 19.37
CA PHE A 649 8.14 8.35 18.09
C PHE A 649 7.34 9.63 18.30
N ALA A 650 7.57 10.61 17.44
CA ALA A 650 6.87 11.88 17.44
C ALA A 650 6.56 12.33 16.01
N GLU A 651 5.58 13.22 15.88
CA GLU A 651 5.33 13.91 14.62
C GLU A 651 6.43 14.93 14.35
N GLN A 652 7.04 14.84 13.18
CA GLN A 652 8.12 15.69 12.70
C GLN A 652 7.83 16.08 11.25
N GLU A 653 8.46 17.16 10.77
CA GLU A 653 8.27 17.63 9.39
C GLU A 653 6.78 17.81 9.03
N ARG A 654 5.96 18.41 9.90
CA ARG A 654 4.62 18.87 9.50
C ARG A 654 4.76 20.22 8.81
N ASP A 655 4.05 20.44 7.70
CA ASP A 655 4.02 21.76 7.07
C ASP A 655 3.35 22.77 8.03
N PRO A 656 4.04 23.86 8.43
CA PRO A 656 3.49 24.87 9.31
C PRO A 656 2.23 25.56 8.77
N ALA A 657 1.99 25.52 7.45
CA ALA A 657 0.79 26.07 6.83
C ALA A 657 -0.50 25.42 7.35
N LEU A 658 -0.47 24.15 7.77
CA LEU A 658 -1.64 23.51 8.37
C LEU A 658 -1.95 24.00 9.79
N ASN A 659 -1.00 24.61 10.50
CA ASN A 659 -1.15 24.90 11.92
C ASN A 659 -1.95 26.18 12.21
N ARG A 660 -2.32 26.95 11.18
CA ARG A 660 -3.09 28.19 11.30
C ARG A 660 -3.95 28.42 10.06
N PRO A 661 -5.09 29.14 10.17
CA PRO A 661 -5.86 29.53 9.01
C PRO A 661 -5.01 30.35 8.03
N PRO A 662 -5.18 30.20 6.71
CA PRO A 662 -4.55 31.06 5.73
C PRO A 662 -4.84 32.54 6.02
N ALA A 663 -3.85 33.40 5.80
CA ALA A 663 -4.10 34.83 5.87
C ALA A 663 -5.13 35.20 4.78
N LYS A 664 -6.25 35.84 5.17
CA LYS A 664 -7.22 36.34 4.19
C LYS A 664 -6.49 37.22 3.19
N SER A 665 -6.51 36.85 1.91
CA SER A 665 -6.08 37.74 0.83
C SER A 665 -6.91 39.02 0.94
N LYS A 666 -6.25 40.15 1.14
CA LYS A 666 -6.91 41.46 1.15
C LYS A 666 -7.44 41.84 -0.23
#